data_AF-A0A1M5PMZ8-F1
#
_entry.id   AF-A0A1M5PMZ8-F1
#
_cell.length_a   1.000
_cell.length_b   1.000
_cell.length_c   1.000
_cell.angle_alpha   90.00
_cell.angle_beta   90.00
_cell.angle_gamma   90.00
#
_symmetry.space_group_name_H-M   'P 1'
#
loop_
_entity.id
_entity.type
_entity.pdbx_description
1 polymer ?
#
loop_
_entity_poly.entity_id
_entity_poly.type
_entity_poly.pdbx_seq_one_letter_code
_entity_poly.pdbx_strand_id
1 'polypeptide(L)'
;MNFQSQKSLLQIRLSKKTALLFFAIVSTIWLHAQEITSPDKNLSLKFELKEGGIPSYQLSYKQKAVIKPSSLGLELQNMPSFLDGFTITNTAQSSVDENWNPVLGEEKTIRNHYNELVVTLAQAKNNNRFIRIRFRLFNDGLGFRYEFPKQNDLSYFVIKEERSQFNLAGNHKIFWIPGDYDTNEYAYTTSKISEIPSLMKKATIEINSQWPIKELAVQTPSMMKSDDGLYINIHEAGLINYPAMYLEVDAVNNKMMSHLAPDAVGAKGYMQTDTQSPWRTIVVSDKATDILASKLILNLNEPTSYKDVSWIKPVKFIGIWWEYFVAGRSTWAFGKENNVKLTDDFTKLTPNGKHGATTERAKEYIDFASKNGFDAILIEGWNIGWEDWINNWKEEVFDYVTAYPDFDVKAVHEYAASKGVKIIMHHETSGSATNYERRLDRAFQFMNDNGYDAVKTGYVGKIIPRGEHHDGQWMVNHYINVAKRAADYKIMIDSHEAVRPTGLNRTFPNWIAQESARGTEFESMGGLAPDHTTILPFTRLMGGPMDYTPGIFQTDLSYYGTGSSQRVNTTLVKQLAYYVTMYSPLQMAADIPGNYERFPDAFQFIKDVAVDWDNSYILEAEPGDYITIARKAKGKNEWFIGGITDENARTANISFDYLPAGKNFITTIYADAKEANWNQNPQKYTVTKVVVNSKSKLKQYLAPGGGTAISIKEANAEELKGLKKL
;
A
#
# COMPACT_ATOMS: atom_id res chain seq x y z
N MET A 1 -27.89 58.29 79.22
CA MET A 1 -26.73 57.58 78.65
C MET A 1 -27.16 56.93 77.34
N ASN A 2 -26.68 57.51 76.24
CA ASN A 2 -26.38 56.92 74.93
C ASN A 2 -27.38 55.99 74.20
N PHE A 3 -27.90 56.59 73.12
CA PHE A 3 -28.20 56.10 71.77
C PHE A 3 -29.46 55.27 71.47
N GLN A 4 -30.39 55.98 70.80
CA GLN A 4 -31.36 55.58 69.76
C GLN A 4 -30.83 54.47 68.82
N SER A 5 -31.63 53.61 68.17
CA SER A 5 -32.76 53.96 67.31
C SER A 5 -33.69 52.77 67.00
N GLN A 6 -34.96 53.08 66.75
CA GLN A 6 -35.98 52.22 66.14
C GLN A 6 -35.48 51.54 64.85
N LYS A 7 -35.85 50.26 64.63
CA LYS A 7 -35.92 49.65 63.31
C LYS A 7 -37.32 49.08 63.09
N SER A 8 -38.06 49.72 62.19
CA SER A 8 -39.31 49.24 61.61
C SER A 8 -39.05 48.05 60.69
N LEU A 9 -39.94 47.07 60.75
CA LEU A 9 -40.04 45.97 59.79
C LEU A 9 -40.24 46.51 58.36
N LEU A 10 -39.28 46.24 57.47
CA LEU A 10 -39.52 46.25 56.04
C LEU A 10 -39.52 44.79 55.56
N GLN A 11 -40.72 44.25 55.32
CA GLN A 11 -40.89 42.99 54.59
C GLN A 11 -40.40 43.18 53.16
N ILE A 12 -39.20 42.67 52.84
CA ILE A 12 -38.83 42.45 51.45
C ILE A 12 -39.42 41.10 51.05
N ARG A 13 -40.59 41.14 50.39
CA ARG A 13 -41.10 40.02 49.60
C ARG A 13 -40.16 39.79 48.42
N LEU A 14 -39.14 38.94 48.58
CA LEU A 14 -38.56 38.28 47.40
C LEU A 14 -39.59 37.26 46.90
N SER A 15 -40.18 37.55 45.74
CA SER A 15 -41.09 36.62 45.08
C SER A 15 -40.36 35.30 44.80
N LYS A 16 -41.05 34.15 44.96
CA LYS A 16 -40.55 32.85 44.47
C LYS A 16 -40.23 32.86 42.96
N LYS A 17 -40.63 33.89 42.21
CA LYS A 17 -40.34 34.07 40.79
C LYS A 17 -38.95 34.66 40.51
N THR A 18 -38.31 35.35 41.46
CA THR A 18 -36.97 35.93 41.25
C THR A 18 -35.82 34.98 41.63
N ALA A 19 -36.06 33.99 42.51
CA ALA A 19 -35.10 32.91 42.77
C ALA A 19 -35.08 31.85 41.65
N LEU A 20 -36.21 31.60 40.97
CA LEU A 20 -36.25 30.76 39.77
C LEU A 20 -35.57 31.41 38.55
N LEU A 21 -35.52 32.74 38.49
CA LEU A 21 -34.85 33.45 37.40
C LEU A 21 -33.32 33.42 37.55
N PHE A 22 -32.79 33.30 38.77
CA PHE A 22 -31.36 33.13 38.99
C PHE A 22 -30.88 31.68 38.78
N PHE A 23 -31.78 30.69 38.92
CA PHE A 23 -31.51 29.29 38.54
C PHE A 23 -31.74 28.99 37.06
N ALA A 24 -32.46 29.86 36.34
CA ALA A 24 -32.62 29.80 34.87
C ALA A 24 -31.49 30.53 34.10
N ILE A 25 -30.59 31.22 34.81
CA ILE A 25 -29.39 31.89 34.25
C ILE A 25 -28.11 31.21 34.77
N VAL A 26 -28.18 29.93 35.14
CA VAL A 26 -27.04 29.05 34.87
C VAL A 26 -27.14 28.77 33.38
N SER A 27 -26.56 29.69 32.60
CA SER A 27 -26.20 29.48 31.22
C SER A 27 -25.50 28.15 31.12
N THR A 28 -26.23 27.12 30.73
CA THR A 28 -25.65 25.97 30.09
C THR A 28 -25.04 26.51 28.82
N ILE A 29 -23.77 26.89 28.89
CA ILE A 29 -22.92 26.98 27.71
C ILE A 29 -22.82 25.53 27.25
N TRP A 30 -23.84 25.07 26.53
CA TRP A 30 -23.70 23.90 25.68
C TRP A 30 -22.60 24.30 24.71
N LEU A 31 -21.37 23.88 24.99
CA LEU A 31 -20.35 23.74 23.97
C LEU A 31 -20.99 22.87 22.88
N HIS A 32 -21.50 23.51 21.83
CA HIS A 32 -22.15 22.82 20.73
C HIS A 32 -21.06 22.02 20.00
N ALA A 33 -21.05 20.71 20.25
CA ALA A 33 -20.27 19.79 19.45
C ALA A 33 -20.70 19.90 17.99
N GLN A 34 -19.72 19.84 17.09
CA GLN A 34 -19.95 19.87 15.66
C GLN A 34 -20.13 18.44 15.19
N GLU A 35 -21.27 18.13 14.59
CA GLU A 35 -21.58 16.79 14.11
C GLU A 35 -21.82 16.81 12.60
N ILE A 36 -21.28 15.81 11.91
CA ILE A 36 -21.62 15.48 10.53
C ILE A 36 -21.88 13.97 10.41
N THR A 37 -22.74 13.60 9.47
CA THR A 37 -23.03 12.18 9.16
C THR A 37 -22.55 11.85 7.76
N SER A 38 -22.24 10.58 7.49
CA SER A 38 -21.98 10.12 6.12
C SER A 38 -23.21 10.33 5.23
N PRO A 39 -23.06 10.37 3.90
CA PRO A 39 -24.21 10.50 3.00
C PRO A 39 -25.33 9.46 3.21
N ASP A 40 -24.99 8.22 3.57
CA ASP A 40 -25.95 7.16 3.92
C ASP A 40 -26.38 7.15 5.40
N LYS A 41 -25.83 8.06 6.21
CA LYS A 41 -26.07 8.24 7.65
C LYS A 41 -25.65 7.06 8.52
N ASN A 42 -24.89 6.10 8.00
CA ASN A 42 -24.36 5.00 8.80
C ASN A 42 -23.19 5.45 9.69
N LEU A 43 -22.39 6.43 9.27
CA LEU A 43 -21.34 7.00 10.12
C LEU A 43 -21.78 8.35 10.69
N SER A 44 -21.37 8.61 11.93
CA SER A 44 -21.42 9.94 12.55
C SER A 44 -20.06 10.28 13.15
N LEU A 45 -19.56 11.46 12.78
CA LEU A 45 -18.39 12.11 13.35
C LEU A 45 -18.86 13.24 14.27
N LYS A 46 -18.37 13.24 15.51
CA LYS A 46 -18.56 14.36 16.43
C LYS A 46 -17.20 14.96 16.79
N PHE A 47 -17.07 16.28 16.62
CA PHE A 47 -15.92 17.09 17.03
C PHE A 47 -16.31 18.03 18.18
N GLU A 48 -15.44 18.18 19.16
CA GLU A 48 -15.60 19.12 20.26
C GLU A 48 -14.25 19.63 20.79
N LEU A 49 -14.27 20.74 21.53
CA LEU A 49 -13.16 21.14 22.37
C LEU A 49 -13.44 20.66 23.80
N LYS A 50 -12.54 19.85 24.37
CA LYS A 50 -12.58 19.48 25.78
C LYS A 50 -12.10 20.64 26.66
N GLU A 51 -12.17 20.44 27.98
CA GLU A 51 -11.62 21.38 28.95
C GLU A 51 -10.18 21.78 28.59
N GLY A 52 -9.87 23.07 28.74
CA GLY A 52 -8.58 23.63 28.31
C GLY A 52 -8.46 23.91 26.81
N GLY A 53 -9.50 23.69 26.01
CA GLY A 53 -9.47 23.95 24.56
C GLY A 53 -8.74 22.86 23.78
N ILE A 54 -8.78 21.62 24.25
CA ILE A 54 -8.15 20.46 23.61
C ILE A 54 -9.05 19.94 22.48
N PRO A 55 -8.61 19.92 21.21
CA PRO A 55 -9.40 19.39 20.11
C PRO A 55 -9.62 17.89 20.26
N SER A 56 -10.86 17.43 20.11
CA SER A 56 -11.20 16.01 20.21
C SER A 56 -12.26 15.60 19.20
N TYR A 57 -12.15 14.37 18.67
CA TYR A 57 -13.14 13.76 17.80
C TYR A 57 -13.53 12.36 18.28
N GLN A 58 -14.68 11.88 17.83
CA GLN A 58 -15.13 10.50 17.97
C GLN A 58 -15.87 10.07 16.69
N LEU A 59 -15.83 8.77 16.40
CA LEU A 59 -16.46 8.19 15.21
C LEU A 59 -17.33 7.01 15.61
N SER A 60 -18.54 6.94 15.06
CA SER A 60 -19.45 5.81 15.21
C SER A 60 -19.91 5.28 13.85
N TYR A 61 -20.16 3.97 13.75
CA TYR A 61 -20.71 3.29 12.58
C TYR A 61 -21.92 2.46 13.03
N LYS A 62 -23.10 2.72 12.46
CA LYS A 62 -24.39 2.11 12.85
C LYS A 62 -24.59 2.12 14.37
N GLN A 63 -24.33 3.27 14.99
CA GLN A 63 -24.42 3.53 16.44
C GLN A 63 -23.40 2.76 17.32
N LYS A 64 -22.50 1.97 16.74
CA LYS A 64 -21.36 1.35 17.44
C LYS A 64 -20.19 2.32 17.45
N ALA A 65 -19.50 2.44 18.59
CA ALA A 65 -18.29 3.25 18.66
C ALA A 65 -17.17 2.59 17.84
N VAL A 66 -16.57 3.35 16.91
CA VAL A 66 -15.38 2.93 16.16
C VAL A 66 -14.15 3.55 16.83
N ILE A 67 -14.17 4.87 16.97
CA ILE A 67 -13.16 5.66 17.69
C ILE A 67 -13.86 6.39 18.84
N LYS A 68 -13.46 6.09 20.07
CA LYS A 68 -13.84 6.81 21.29
C LYS A 68 -13.21 8.22 21.29
N PRO A 69 -13.66 9.14 22.16
CA PRO A 69 -13.11 10.51 22.22
C PRO A 69 -11.58 10.53 22.22
N SER A 70 -11.00 11.03 21.13
CA SER A 70 -9.57 11.00 20.82
C SER A 70 -9.08 12.43 20.59
N SER A 71 -7.94 12.81 21.16
CA SER A 71 -7.38 14.16 20.98
C SER A 71 -6.66 14.31 19.64
N LEU A 72 -6.56 15.55 19.18
CA LEU A 72 -5.83 15.96 17.98
C LEU A 72 -4.89 17.13 18.33
N GLY A 73 -3.72 17.17 17.70
CA GLY A 73 -2.77 18.27 17.90
C GLY A 73 -1.33 17.91 17.56
N LEU A 74 -0.45 18.92 17.63
CA LEU A 74 0.97 18.78 17.33
C LEU A 74 1.82 19.44 18.42
N GLU A 75 2.92 18.79 18.80
CA GLU A 75 4.03 19.41 19.51
C GLU A 75 4.98 20.03 18.49
N LEU A 76 5.44 21.26 18.76
CA LEU A 76 6.39 21.96 17.91
C LEU A 76 7.73 22.13 18.63
N GLN A 77 8.82 22.22 17.87
CA GLN A 77 10.11 22.60 18.43
C GLN A 77 10.18 24.12 18.61
N ASN A 78 10.70 24.56 19.76
CA ASN A 78 11.01 25.96 20.07
C ASN A 78 9.84 26.96 19.94
N MET A 79 8.60 26.46 19.91
CA MET A 79 7.38 27.28 19.86
C MET A 79 6.27 26.62 20.67
N PRO A 80 5.25 27.39 21.09
CA PRO A 80 4.08 26.83 21.76
C PRO A 80 3.41 25.75 20.89
N SER A 81 2.86 24.71 21.51
CA SER A 81 2.24 23.57 20.83
C SER A 81 0.86 23.90 20.26
N PHE A 82 0.35 23.01 19.40
CA PHE A 82 -1.02 22.97 18.90
C PHE A 82 -1.81 21.84 19.59
N LEU A 83 -1.64 21.65 20.91
CA LEU A 83 -2.34 20.60 21.67
C LEU A 83 -3.62 21.10 22.38
N ASP A 84 -3.63 22.36 22.80
CA ASP A 84 -4.67 22.91 23.66
C ASP A 84 -4.83 24.44 23.46
N GLY A 85 -5.62 25.08 24.32
CA GLY A 85 -5.78 26.54 24.33
C GLY A 85 -6.55 27.07 23.14
N PHE A 86 -7.23 26.20 22.38
CA PHE A 86 -8.00 26.59 21.22
C PHE A 86 -9.38 27.12 21.59
N THR A 87 -9.89 27.95 20.70
CA THR A 87 -11.30 28.31 20.58
C THR A 87 -11.74 28.06 19.14
N ILE A 88 -12.99 27.61 18.95
CA ILE A 88 -13.57 27.49 17.61
C ILE A 88 -13.96 28.89 17.15
N THR A 89 -13.33 29.38 16.08
CA THR A 89 -13.62 30.70 15.50
C THR A 89 -14.52 30.63 14.27
N ASN A 90 -14.51 29.49 13.57
CA ASN A 90 -15.37 29.24 12.42
C ASN A 90 -15.58 27.74 12.20
N THR A 91 -16.75 27.37 11.69
CA THR A 91 -17.03 26.03 11.17
C THR A 91 -17.70 26.14 9.81
N ALA A 92 -17.32 25.28 8.88
CA ALA A 92 -17.93 25.21 7.55
C ALA A 92 -18.23 23.74 7.22
N GLN A 93 -19.42 23.49 6.69
CA GLN A 93 -19.81 22.17 6.19
C GLN A 93 -20.09 22.24 4.70
N SER A 94 -19.76 21.18 3.98
CA SER A 94 -20.06 21.03 2.56
C SER A 94 -20.26 19.55 2.22
N SER A 95 -20.66 19.27 0.97
CA SER A 95 -20.78 17.90 0.46
C SER A 95 -20.26 17.86 -0.97
N VAL A 96 -19.60 16.77 -1.34
CA VAL A 96 -19.14 16.51 -2.71
C VAL A 96 -19.68 15.17 -3.14
N ASP A 97 -20.19 15.10 -4.37
CA ASP A 97 -20.59 13.87 -5.05
C ASP A 97 -20.20 13.98 -6.53
N GLU A 98 -19.03 13.43 -6.86
CA GLU A 98 -18.47 13.49 -8.20
C GLU A 98 -17.90 12.13 -8.60
N ASN A 99 -17.59 11.97 -9.89
CA ASN A 99 -16.92 10.79 -10.40
C ASN A 99 -15.65 11.19 -11.14
N TRP A 100 -14.63 10.35 -11.07
CA TRP A 100 -13.40 10.49 -11.83
C TRP A 100 -12.94 9.12 -12.35
N ASN A 101 -12.07 9.12 -13.36
CA ASN A 101 -11.56 7.89 -13.96
C ASN A 101 -10.05 7.80 -13.69
N PRO A 102 -9.55 6.75 -13.03
CA PRO A 102 -8.11 6.53 -12.91
C PRO A 102 -7.48 6.19 -14.26
N VAL A 103 -6.19 6.51 -14.41
CA VAL A 103 -5.42 6.13 -15.61
C VAL A 103 -5.36 4.60 -15.73
N LEU A 104 -4.93 3.96 -14.63
CA LEU A 104 -4.87 2.51 -14.42
C LEU A 104 -5.58 2.20 -13.09
N GLY A 105 -6.38 1.15 -13.02
CA GLY A 105 -7.20 0.92 -11.83
C GLY A 105 -7.88 -0.44 -11.74
N GLU A 106 -8.43 -0.69 -10.56
CA GLU A 106 -9.34 -1.79 -10.28
C GLU A 106 -10.74 -1.56 -10.84
N GLU A 107 -11.05 -0.31 -11.17
CA GLU A 107 -12.35 0.15 -11.66
C GLU A 107 -12.15 1.29 -12.65
N LYS A 108 -13.00 1.36 -13.68
CA LYS A 108 -12.96 2.40 -14.70
C LYS A 108 -13.36 3.78 -14.16
N THR A 109 -14.29 3.81 -13.22
CA THR A 109 -14.88 5.04 -12.68
C THR A 109 -14.98 4.91 -11.17
N ILE A 110 -14.37 5.85 -10.45
CA ILE A 110 -14.39 5.95 -8.99
C ILE A 110 -15.30 7.10 -8.60
N ARG A 111 -16.24 6.83 -7.69
CA ARG A 111 -17.10 7.85 -7.08
C ARG A 111 -16.41 8.46 -5.87
N ASN A 112 -16.39 9.79 -5.80
CA ASN A 112 -15.91 10.58 -4.68
C ASN A 112 -17.12 11.25 -4.02
N HIS A 113 -17.66 10.61 -2.98
CA HIS A 113 -18.88 11.06 -2.31
C HIS A 113 -18.70 11.13 -0.79
N TYR A 114 -18.70 12.34 -0.24
CA TYR A 114 -18.51 12.59 1.18
C TYR A 114 -19.22 13.87 1.65
N ASN A 115 -19.49 13.91 2.95
CA ASN A 115 -19.79 15.16 3.66
C ASN A 115 -18.51 15.66 4.35
N GLU A 116 -18.34 16.99 4.41
CA GLU A 116 -17.13 17.63 4.91
C GLU A 116 -17.43 18.56 6.07
N LEU A 117 -16.52 18.63 7.04
CA LEU A 117 -16.48 19.61 8.12
C LEU A 117 -15.09 20.23 8.20
N VAL A 118 -15.01 21.55 8.14
CA VAL A 118 -13.79 22.32 8.42
C VAL A 118 -13.99 23.09 9.71
N VAL A 119 -13.10 22.88 10.68
CA VAL A 119 -13.09 23.60 11.95
C VAL A 119 -11.86 24.50 12.00
N THR A 120 -12.06 25.82 12.16
CA THR A 120 -10.97 26.78 12.36
C THR A 120 -10.76 27.00 13.86
N LEU A 121 -9.54 26.73 14.32
CA LEU A 121 -9.16 26.74 15.72
C LEU A 121 -8.10 27.81 15.98
N ALA A 122 -8.37 28.76 16.87
CA ALA A 122 -7.44 29.84 17.20
C ALA A 122 -6.96 29.76 18.65
N GLN A 123 -5.66 30.06 18.88
CA GLN A 123 -5.06 30.14 20.21
C GLN A 123 -4.90 31.61 20.63
N ALA A 124 -5.82 32.10 21.47
CA ALA A 124 -5.82 33.50 21.91
C ALA A 124 -4.53 33.93 22.61
N LYS A 125 -3.91 33.02 23.38
CA LYS A 125 -2.64 33.26 24.09
C LYS A 125 -1.42 33.38 23.15
N ASN A 126 -1.58 33.06 21.88
CA ASN A 126 -0.51 33.05 20.87
C ASN A 126 -0.87 34.00 19.72
N ASN A 127 -1.23 35.24 20.06
CA ASN A 127 -1.60 36.30 19.11
C ASN A 127 -2.74 35.91 18.16
N ASN A 128 -3.68 35.09 18.62
CA ASN A 128 -4.76 34.53 17.81
C ASN A 128 -4.27 33.76 16.57
N ARG A 129 -3.06 33.18 16.61
CA ARG A 129 -2.64 32.24 15.57
C ARG A 129 -3.64 31.09 15.47
N PHE A 130 -3.83 30.55 14.27
CA PHE A 130 -4.87 29.57 14.01
C PHE A 130 -4.44 28.46 13.06
N ILE A 131 -5.10 27.32 13.19
CA ILE A 131 -5.02 26.18 12.26
C ILE A 131 -6.43 25.80 11.83
N ARG A 132 -6.55 24.91 10.85
CA ARG A 132 -7.81 24.24 10.51
C ARG A 132 -7.67 22.74 10.66
N ILE A 133 -8.74 22.08 11.06
CA ILE A 133 -8.88 20.63 10.94
C ILE A 133 -10.00 20.37 9.95
N ARG A 134 -9.70 19.64 8.88
CA ARG A 134 -10.67 19.24 7.85
C ARG A 134 -10.98 17.77 8.01
N PHE A 135 -12.26 17.44 8.01
CA PHE A 135 -12.79 16.08 8.07
C PHE A 135 -13.63 15.81 6.82
N ARG A 136 -13.44 14.65 6.19
CA ARG A 136 -14.28 14.12 5.11
C ARG A 136 -14.84 12.77 5.53
N LEU A 137 -16.16 12.67 5.60
CA LEU A 137 -16.89 11.50 6.05
C LEU A 137 -17.61 10.85 4.87
N PHE A 138 -17.10 9.69 4.48
CA PHE A 138 -17.63 8.83 3.43
C PHE A 138 -18.58 7.77 4.03
N ASN A 139 -19.26 7.00 3.21
CA ASN A 139 -20.10 5.89 3.67
C ASN A 139 -19.30 4.71 4.27
N ASP A 140 -18.01 4.65 3.97
CA ASP A 140 -17.09 3.57 4.32
C ASP A 140 -15.94 4.05 5.22
N GLY A 141 -15.93 5.31 5.67
CA GLY A 141 -14.88 5.79 6.57
C GLY A 141 -14.73 7.29 6.72
N LEU A 142 -13.70 7.67 7.47
CA LEU A 142 -13.31 9.03 7.78
C LEU A 142 -11.90 9.33 7.27
N GLY A 143 -11.70 10.48 6.65
CA GLY A 143 -10.38 11.11 6.49
C GLY A 143 -10.33 12.43 7.25
N PHE A 144 -9.22 12.73 7.93
CA PHE A 144 -8.98 14.07 8.49
C PHE A 144 -7.55 14.55 8.32
N ARG A 145 -7.31 15.87 8.26
CA ARG A 145 -5.97 16.46 8.21
C ARG A 145 -5.91 17.82 8.91
N TYR A 146 -4.70 18.24 9.27
CA TYR A 146 -4.40 19.59 9.72
C TYR A 146 -4.04 20.49 8.52
N GLU A 147 -4.56 21.72 8.49
CA GLU A 147 -4.16 22.75 7.54
C GLU A 147 -3.56 23.93 8.31
N PHE A 148 -2.48 24.49 7.78
CA PHE A 148 -1.67 25.54 8.39
C PHE A 148 -1.64 26.77 7.47
N PRO A 149 -2.69 27.62 7.49
CA PRO A 149 -2.76 28.79 6.64
C PRO A 149 -1.65 29.79 6.94
N LYS A 150 -1.19 30.48 5.89
CA LYS A 150 -0.24 31.58 6.02
C LYS A 150 -0.82 32.71 6.89
N GLN A 151 -0.04 33.14 7.88
CA GLN A 151 -0.40 34.19 8.82
C GLN A 151 0.86 34.83 9.44
N ASN A 152 0.71 35.91 10.20
CA ASN A 152 1.86 36.63 10.74
C ASN A 152 2.61 35.83 11.83
N ASP A 153 1.89 35.08 12.67
CA ASP A 153 2.43 34.37 13.83
C ASP A 153 2.69 32.86 13.59
N LEU A 154 2.60 32.42 12.33
CA LEU A 154 2.94 31.08 11.89
C LEU A 154 3.40 31.12 10.44
N SER A 155 4.70 30.91 10.22
CA SER A 155 5.31 30.84 8.88
C SER A 155 6.12 29.56 8.71
N TYR A 156 7.24 29.44 9.41
CA TYR A 156 8.07 28.24 9.43
C TYR A 156 7.97 27.58 10.80
N PHE A 157 7.86 26.27 10.84
CA PHE A 157 7.85 25.52 12.09
C PHE A 157 8.38 24.11 11.87
N VAL A 158 8.88 23.53 12.95
CA VAL A 158 9.38 22.16 12.96
C VAL A 158 8.51 21.36 13.91
N ILE A 159 7.98 20.24 13.40
CA ILE A 159 7.17 19.32 14.18
C ILE A 159 8.10 18.52 15.08
N LYS A 160 7.79 18.52 16.37
CA LYS A 160 8.42 17.64 17.35
C LYS A 160 7.71 16.31 17.39
N GLU A 161 6.38 16.30 17.49
CA GLU A 161 5.53 15.12 17.43
C GLU A 161 4.14 15.50 16.93
N GLU A 162 3.49 14.60 16.20
CA GLU A 162 2.04 14.65 15.99
C GLU A 162 1.36 13.78 17.05
N ARG A 163 0.29 14.27 17.67
CA ARG A 163 -0.44 13.59 18.77
C ARG A 163 -1.88 13.25 18.38
N SER A 164 -2.08 12.80 17.14
CA SER A 164 -3.37 12.32 16.64
C SER A 164 -3.70 10.97 17.27
N GLN A 165 -4.78 10.90 18.06
CA GLN A 165 -5.20 9.69 18.74
C GLN A 165 -6.25 8.88 17.98
N PHE A 166 -6.24 7.57 18.22
CA PHE A 166 -7.23 6.60 17.79
C PHE A 166 -7.56 5.71 18.99
N ASN A 167 -8.42 6.19 19.88
CA ASN A 167 -8.86 5.45 21.07
C ASN A 167 -9.90 4.40 20.64
N LEU A 168 -9.53 3.13 20.65
CA LEU A 168 -10.35 2.05 20.10
C LEU A 168 -11.48 1.64 21.05
N ALA A 169 -12.51 1.02 20.48
CA ALA A 169 -13.68 0.60 21.25
C ALA A 169 -13.41 -0.63 22.13
N GLY A 170 -12.40 -1.45 21.81
CA GLY A 170 -12.02 -2.62 22.59
C GLY A 170 -10.68 -3.22 22.18
N ASN A 171 -10.38 -4.40 22.73
CA ASN A 171 -9.19 -5.19 22.43
C ASN A 171 -9.41 -5.99 21.15
N HIS A 172 -9.23 -5.34 20.00
CA HIS A 172 -9.51 -5.91 18.68
C HIS A 172 -8.48 -6.97 18.28
N LYS A 173 -8.88 -7.93 17.43
CA LYS A 173 -7.92 -8.74 16.65
C LYS A 173 -7.26 -7.78 15.66
N ILE A 174 -5.94 -7.85 15.50
CA ILE A 174 -5.14 -6.96 14.66
C ILE A 174 -4.14 -7.77 13.84
N PHE A 175 -3.94 -7.34 12.59
CA PHE A 175 -2.93 -7.85 11.66
C PHE A 175 -1.88 -6.75 11.48
N TRP A 176 -0.67 -6.98 12.01
CA TRP A 176 0.32 -5.92 12.15
C TRP A 176 1.75 -6.39 11.84
N ILE A 177 2.59 -5.41 11.52
CA ILE A 177 4.04 -5.53 11.45
C ILE A 177 4.69 -4.51 12.41
N PRO A 178 5.89 -4.79 12.95
CA PRO A 178 6.62 -3.86 13.82
C PRO A 178 6.80 -2.49 13.19
N GLY A 179 6.63 -1.42 13.99
CA GLY A 179 7.00 -0.08 13.59
C GLY A 179 8.51 0.01 13.35
N ASP A 180 8.91 0.41 12.14
CA ASP A 180 10.30 0.48 11.71
C ASP A 180 10.45 1.56 10.65
N TYR A 181 11.49 2.39 10.73
CA TYR A 181 11.67 3.52 9.82
C TYR A 181 12.29 3.16 8.47
N ASP A 182 12.88 1.97 8.36
CA ASP A 182 13.74 1.58 7.24
C ASP A 182 13.31 0.30 6.52
N THR A 183 12.29 -0.42 7.00
CA THR A 183 11.72 -1.56 6.26
C THR A 183 10.24 -1.81 6.59
N ASN A 184 9.53 -2.35 5.60
CA ASN A 184 8.17 -2.88 5.76
C ASN A 184 8.12 -4.40 5.49
N GLU A 185 9.27 -5.07 5.39
CA GLU A 185 9.41 -6.46 4.91
C GLU A 185 9.29 -7.51 6.03
N TYR A 186 8.60 -7.15 7.11
CA TYR A 186 8.22 -8.09 8.15
C TYR A 186 7.07 -8.99 7.70
N ALA A 187 7.05 -10.22 8.21
CA ALA A 187 5.86 -11.06 8.12
C ALA A 187 4.78 -10.52 9.07
N TYR A 188 3.52 -10.57 8.66
CA TYR A 188 2.42 -10.13 9.51
C TYR A 188 2.28 -11.02 10.74
N THR A 189 2.00 -10.38 11.88
CA THR A 189 1.57 -11.04 13.10
C THR A 189 0.08 -10.79 13.30
N THR A 190 -0.64 -11.86 13.62
CA THR A 190 -2.06 -11.81 13.97
C THR A 190 -2.20 -12.02 15.48
N SER A 191 -2.77 -11.06 16.19
CA SER A 191 -2.97 -11.15 17.64
C SER A 191 -4.12 -10.26 18.12
N LYS A 192 -4.40 -10.27 19.42
CA LYS A 192 -5.10 -9.16 20.07
C LYS A 192 -4.15 -7.98 20.30
N ILE A 193 -4.67 -6.76 20.41
CA ILE A 193 -3.88 -5.56 20.70
C ILE A 193 -3.11 -5.70 22.02
N SER A 194 -3.74 -6.28 23.05
CA SER A 194 -3.12 -6.54 24.34
C SER A 194 -1.90 -7.48 24.29
N GLU A 195 -1.75 -8.25 23.22
CA GLU A 195 -0.69 -9.26 23.05
C GLU A 195 0.51 -8.73 22.24
N ILE A 196 0.40 -7.55 21.61
CA ILE A 196 1.49 -6.93 20.85
C ILE A 196 2.79 -6.85 21.67
N PRO A 197 2.79 -6.41 22.95
CA PRO A 197 4.03 -6.29 23.73
C PRO A 197 4.80 -7.62 23.86
N SER A 198 4.10 -8.75 24.05
CA SER A 198 4.75 -10.05 24.23
C SER A 198 5.21 -10.67 22.91
N LEU A 199 4.64 -10.23 21.78
CA LEU A 199 4.94 -10.74 20.44
C LEU A 199 5.94 -9.87 19.67
N MET A 200 6.14 -8.60 20.05
CA MET A 200 7.02 -7.64 19.34
C MET A 200 8.42 -8.19 19.05
N LYS A 201 9.04 -8.82 20.05
CA LYS A 201 10.38 -9.42 19.89
C LYS A 201 10.40 -10.56 18.85
N LYS A 202 9.33 -11.35 18.75
CA LYS A 202 9.22 -12.44 17.78
C LYS A 202 8.91 -11.91 16.37
N ALA A 203 8.11 -10.85 16.28
CA ALA A 203 7.73 -10.22 15.02
C ALA A 203 8.88 -9.43 14.38
N THR A 204 9.78 -8.88 15.19
CA THR A 204 10.96 -8.12 14.74
C THR A 204 12.12 -9.07 14.45
N ILE A 205 12.09 -9.70 13.28
CA ILE A 205 13.24 -10.50 12.79
C ILE A 205 14.36 -9.58 12.29
N GLU A 206 15.55 -10.12 12.08
CA GLU A 206 16.66 -9.36 11.47
C GLU A 206 16.48 -9.29 9.96
N ILE A 207 16.51 -8.07 9.43
CA ILE A 207 16.46 -7.69 8.01
C ILE A 207 17.69 -6.80 7.73
N ASN A 208 18.21 -6.82 6.50
CA ASN A 208 19.46 -6.14 6.12
C ASN A 208 19.51 -4.66 6.55
N SER A 209 18.44 -3.92 6.29
CA SER A 209 18.27 -2.54 6.74
C SER A 209 17.00 -2.46 7.56
N GLN A 210 17.12 -2.07 8.82
CA GLN A 210 16.00 -1.89 9.72
C GLN A 210 16.34 -0.88 10.81
N TRP A 211 15.34 -0.14 11.25
CA TRP A 211 15.41 0.72 12.41
C TRP A 211 14.12 0.61 13.22
N PRO A 212 14.00 -0.45 14.06
CA PRO A 212 12.80 -0.66 14.84
C PRO A 212 12.58 0.50 15.80
N ILE A 213 11.34 0.98 15.89
CA ILE A 213 10.94 2.03 16.81
C ILE A 213 11.13 1.53 18.25
N LYS A 214 11.69 2.37 19.12
CA LYS A 214 11.98 2.00 20.51
C LYS A 214 10.71 1.87 21.32
N GLU A 215 9.78 2.79 21.11
CA GLU A 215 8.43 2.75 21.64
C GLU A 215 7.66 1.58 21.04
N LEU A 216 6.67 1.05 21.77
CA LEU A 216 5.81 0.00 21.24
C LEU A 216 4.97 0.57 20.09
N ALA A 217 5.35 0.29 18.86
CA ALA A 217 4.70 0.82 17.67
C ALA A 217 4.49 -0.24 16.58
N VAL A 218 3.48 -0.01 15.74
CA VAL A 218 3.17 -0.81 14.56
C VAL A 218 3.03 0.07 13.33
N GLN A 219 3.21 -0.49 12.15
CA GLN A 219 3.00 0.26 10.90
C GLN A 219 1.53 0.29 10.49
N THR A 220 1.19 1.29 9.68
CA THR A 220 -0.06 1.33 8.92
C THR A 220 0.16 0.79 7.49
N PRO A 221 -0.86 0.39 6.72
CA PRO A 221 -2.27 0.25 7.09
C PRO A 221 -2.48 -0.86 8.12
N SER A 222 -3.04 -0.53 9.29
CA SER A 222 -3.26 -1.50 10.37
C SER A 222 -4.69 -2.03 10.30
N MET A 223 -4.84 -3.30 9.94
CA MET A 223 -6.14 -3.95 9.80
C MET A 223 -6.58 -4.58 11.13
N MET A 224 -7.84 -4.38 11.51
CA MET A 224 -8.43 -4.88 12.75
C MET A 224 -9.82 -5.48 12.55
N LYS A 225 -10.17 -6.43 13.42
CA LYS A 225 -11.53 -6.97 13.58
C LYS A 225 -11.96 -6.87 15.04
N SER A 226 -13.07 -6.19 15.28
CA SER A 226 -13.65 -6.06 16.61
C SER A 226 -14.52 -7.26 16.98
N ASP A 227 -14.72 -7.47 18.29
CA ASP A 227 -15.55 -8.58 18.78
C ASP A 227 -17.04 -8.40 18.43
N ASP A 228 -17.48 -7.16 18.19
CA ASP A 228 -18.84 -6.82 17.73
C ASP A 228 -18.98 -6.78 16.19
N GLY A 229 -17.99 -7.32 15.46
CA GLY A 229 -18.08 -7.63 14.03
C GLY A 229 -17.75 -6.48 13.09
N LEU A 230 -17.05 -5.43 13.55
CA LEU A 230 -16.54 -4.37 12.68
C LEU A 230 -15.14 -4.72 12.19
N TYR A 231 -14.88 -4.38 10.93
CA TYR A 231 -13.56 -4.35 10.32
C TYR A 231 -13.11 -2.89 10.29
N ILE A 232 -11.92 -2.60 10.80
CA ILE A 232 -11.39 -1.25 10.95
C ILE A 232 -9.96 -1.22 10.38
N ASN A 233 -9.68 -0.33 9.44
CA ASN A 233 -8.35 -0.09 8.93
C ASN A 233 -7.92 1.35 9.25
N ILE A 234 -6.78 1.53 9.91
CA ILE A 234 -6.18 2.84 10.18
C ILE A 234 -4.95 3.03 9.29
N HIS A 235 -4.95 4.13 8.53
CA HIS A 235 -3.87 4.45 7.61
C HIS A 235 -3.75 5.98 7.38
N GLU A 236 -3.04 6.39 6.34
CA GLU A 236 -2.93 7.78 5.88
C GLU A 236 -3.12 7.88 4.37
N ALA A 237 -3.36 9.09 3.86
CA ALA A 237 -3.50 9.34 2.43
C ALA A 237 -2.82 10.66 2.02
N GLY A 238 -2.21 10.70 0.84
CA GLY A 238 -1.56 11.90 0.31
C GLY A 238 -0.32 12.31 1.10
N LEU A 239 0.59 11.36 1.35
CA LEU A 239 1.86 11.60 2.03
C LEU A 239 2.82 12.41 1.14
N ILE A 240 2.72 13.74 1.20
CA ILE A 240 3.54 14.67 0.41
C ILE A 240 4.25 15.62 1.35
N ASN A 241 5.58 15.71 1.25
CA ASN A 241 6.41 16.63 2.03
C ASN A 241 6.15 16.56 3.55
N TYR A 242 5.99 15.36 4.06
CA TYR A 242 5.74 15.05 5.47
C TYR A 242 6.32 13.66 5.76
N PRO A 243 6.81 13.35 6.98
CA PRO A 243 7.26 12.00 7.30
C PRO A 243 6.09 11.01 7.44
N ALA A 244 6.33 9.73 7.16
CA ALA A 244 5.31 8.70 7.28
C ALA A 244 4.84 8.51 8.74
N MET A 245 3.59 8.06 8.89
CA MET A 245 2.95 7.82 10.18
C MET A 245 2.96 6.34 10.59
N TYR A 246 3.45 6.06 11.80
CA TYR A 246 3.26 4.82 12.56
C TYR A 246 2.22 5.01 13.65
N LEU A 247 1.85 3.93 14.30
CA LEU A 247 0.96 3.92 15.45
C LEU A 247 1.71 3.43 16.68
N GLU A 248 2.03 4.35 17.60
CA GLU A 248 2.36 4.01 18.98
C GLU A 248 1.15 3.34 19.62
N VAL A 249 1.38 2.26 20.38
CA VAL A 249 0.34 1.40 20.95
C VAL A 249 0.37 1.48 22.48
N ASP A 250 -0.73 1.92 23.07
CA ASP A 250 -1.08 1.67 24.46
C ASP A 250 -1.98 0.43 24.53
N ALA A 251 -1.32 -0.72 24.68
CA ALA A 251 -1.96 -2.04 24.67
C ALA A 251 -2.86 -2.28 25.90
N VAL A 252 -2.70 -1.50 26.98
CA VAL A 252 -3.50 -1.63 28.20
C VAL A 252 -4.84 -0.93 28.01
N ASN A 253 -4.84 0.26 27.42
CA ASN A 253 -6.04 1.07 27.24
C ASN A 253 -6.69 0.95 25.85
N ASN A 254 -6.12 0.13 24.96
CA ASN A 254 -6.51 0.00 23.55
C ASN A 254 -6.50 1.36 22.84
N LYS A 255 -5.41 2.11 23.00
CA LYS A 255 -5.23 3.39 22.32
C LYS A 255 -4.08 3.31 21.36
N MET A 256 -4.24 3.97 20.22
CA MET A 256 -3.15 4.20 19.28
C MET A 256 -2.95 5.70 19.11
N MET A 257 -1.72 6.10 18.82
CA MET A 257 -1.36 7.49 18.58
C MET A 257 -0.37 7.58 17.43
N SER A 258 -0.49 8.61 16.61
CA SER A 258 0.47 8.88 15.55
C SER A 258 1.89 8.98 16.11
N HIS A 259 2.84 8.37 15.41
CA HIS A 259 4.26 8.55 15.60
C HIS A 259 4.88 8.79 14.23
N LEU A 260 5.55 9.92 14.00
CA LEU A 260 6.14 10.22 12.69
C LEU A 260 7.58 9.73 12.61
N ALA A 261 8.03 9.31 11.42
CA ALA A 261 9.45 9.05 11.17
C ALA A 261 10.29 10.33 11.43
N PRO A 262 11.37 10.26 12.23
CA PRO A 262 12.29 11.38 12.41
C PRO A 262 13.24 11.54 11.21
N ASP A 263 13.86 12.71 11.10
CA ASP A 263 15.06 12.96 10.27
C ASP A 263 16.35 12.59 11.03
N ALA A 264 17.50 12.82 10.40
CA ALA A 264 18.82 12.54 10.99
C ALA A 264 19.13 13.28 12.31
N VAL A 265 18.41 14.36 12.64
CA VAL A 265 18.59 15.16 13.87
C VAL A 265 17.41 15.05 14.83
N GLY A 266 16.45 14.16 14.56
CA GLY A 266 15.29 13.88 15.39
C GLY A 266 14.09 14.80 15.19
N ALA A 267 14.09 15.68 14.18
CA ALA A 267 12.93 16.45 13.80
C ALA A 267 11.93 15.61 13.00
N LYS A 268 10.64 15.88 13.14
CA LYS A 268 9.55 15.09 12.53
C LYS A 268 8.74 15.88 11.50
N GLY A 269 9.43 16.75 10.76
CA GLY A 269 8.86 17.52 9.66
C GLY A 269 9.17 19.01 9.74
N TYR A 270 9.77 19.54 8.68
CA TYR A 270 9.96 20.98 8.47
C TYR A 270 8.83 21.50 7.60
N MET A 271 8.08 22.45 8.15
CA MET A 271 6.85 22.94 7.54
C MET A 271 6.97 24.43 7.25
N GLN A 272 6.39 24.84 6.13
CA GLN A 272 6.23 26.24 5.74
C GLN A 272 4.78 26.48 5.31
N THR A 273 4.09 27.42 5.93
CA THR A 273 2.73 27.83 5.52
C THR A 273 2.74 28.52 4.16
N ASP A 274 1.72 28.40 3.30
CA ASP A 274 0.47 27.65 3.45
C ASP A 274 0.67 26.15 3.12
N THR A 275 0.36 25.27 4.07
CA THR A 275 0.63 23.82 3.95
C THR A 275 -0.35 22.99 4.78
N GLN A 276 -0.27 21.66 4.67
CA GLN A 276 -1.13 20.71 5.36
C GLN A 276 -0.39 19.43 5.73
N SER A 277 -0.91 18.69 6.71
CA SER A 277 -0.52 17.30 6.93
C SER A 277 -1.11 16.40 5.83
N PRO A 278 -0.59 15.17 5.66
CA PRO A 278 -1.32 14.10 5.01
C PRO A 278 -2.65 13.85 5.75
N TRP A 279 -3.57 13.19 5.07
CA TRP A 279 -4.80 12.71 5.70
C TRP A 279 -4.50 11.54 6.61
N ARG A 280 -5.23 11.42 7.72
CA ARG A 280 -5.31 10.23 8.56
C ARG A 280 -6.66 9.60 8.29
N THR A 281 -6.67 8.30 8.05
CA THR A 281 -7.83 7.58 7.52
C THR A 281 -8.26 6.46 8.45
N ILE A 282 -9.57 6.29 8.57
CA ILE A 282 -10.22 5.19 9.27
C ILE A 282 -11.28 4.63 8.32
N VAL A 283 -10.99 3.50 7.67
CA VAL A 283 -11.97 2.75 6.86
C VAL A 283 -12.68 1.77 7.79
N VAL A 284 -14.01 1.71 7.72
CA VAL A 284 -14.82 0.85 8.60
C VAL A 284 -16.06 0.29 7.91
N SER A 285 -16.32 -1.00 8.13
CA SER A 285 -17.55 -1.67 7.74
C SER A 285 -17.85 -2.86 8.67
N ASP A 286 -19.07 -3.38 8.63
CA ASP A 286 -19.47 -4.68 9.19
C ASP A 286 -19.25 -5.85 8.20
N LYS A 287 -18.59 -5.60 7.06
CA LYS A 287 -18.16 -6.62 6.10
C LYS A 287 -16.72 -6.37 5.64
N ALA A 288 -15.89 -7.41 5.68
CA ALA A 288 -14.52 -7.35 5.16
C ALA A 288 -14.46 -7.02 3.65
N THR A 289 -15.45 -7.49 2.87
CA THR A 289 -15.54 -7.18 1.43
C THR A 289 -15.59 -5.68 1.15
N ASP A 290 -16.25 -4.92 2.02
CA ASP A 290 -16.42 -3.48 1.84
C ASP A 290 -15.12 -2.71 2.16
N ILE A 291 -14.23 -3.26 3.00
CA ILE A 291 -12.90 -2.69 3.25
C ILE A 291 -12.06 -2.72 1.96
N LEU A 292 -12.03 -3.87 1.27
CA LEU A 292 -11.30 -4.04 0.01
C LEU A 292 -11.93 -3.23 -1.14
N ALA A 293 -13.24 -3.00 -1.09
CA ALA A 293 -13.95 -2.20 -2.09
C ALA A 293 -13.74 -0.68 -1.89
N SER A 294 -13.27 -0.24 -0.72
CA SER A 294 -13.13 1.18 -0.41
C SER A 294 -12.19 1.89 -1.38
N LYS A 295 -12.61 3.05 -1.88
CA LYS A 295 -11.77 3.99 -2.65
C LYS A 295 -11.47 5.27 -1.88
N LEU A 296 -11.72 5.28 -0.56
CA LEU A 296 -11.52 6.44 0.32
C LEU A 296 -10.10 6.99 0.23
N ILE A 297 -9.08 6.13 0.35
CA ILE A 297 -7.67 6.57 0.34
C ILE A 297 -7.31 7.25 -0.99
N LEU A 298 -7.69 6.68 -2.13
CA LEU A 298 -7.49 7.31 -3.44
C LEU A 298 -8.28 8.63 -3.57
N ASN A 299 -9.52 8.67 -3.09
CA ASN A 299 -10.38 9.85 -3.13
C ASN A 299 -9.83 11.06 -2.35
N LEU A 300 -8.96 10.83 -1.36
CA LEU A 300 -8.30 11.86 -0.58
C LEU A 300 -7.03 12.45 -1.23
N ASN A 301 -6.52 11.84 -2.29
CA ASN A 301 -5.35 12.32 -3.03
C ASN A 301 -5.73 13.36 -4.09
N GLU A 302 -4.80 14.25 -4.44
CA GLU A 302 -5.05 15.25 -5.47
C GLU A 302 -5.12 14.59 -6.87
N PRO A 303 -5.93 15.10 -7.80
CA PRO A 303 -5.91 14.66 -9.20
C PRO A 303 -4.52 14.82 -9.83
N THR A 304 -4.20 14.02 -10.84
CA THR A 304 -2.94 14.20 -11.58
C THR A 304 -2.91 15.53 -12.31
N SER A 305 -1.73 16.16 -12.34
CA SER A 305 -1.44 17.36 -13.13
C SER A 305 -0.88 17.05 -14.52
N TYR A 306 -0.65 15.78 -14.85
CA TYR A 306 -0.12 15.37 -16.15
C TYR A 306 -1.16 15.62 -17.24
N LYS A 307 -0.77 16.39 -18.27
CA LYS A 307 -1.65 16.71 -19.41
C LYS A 307 -1.78 15.54 -20.38
N ASP A 308 -0.71 14.76 -20.53
CA ASP A 308 -0.64 13.57 -21.38
C ASP A 308 -0.28 12.36 -20.50
N VAL A 309 -1.23 11.44 -20.38
CA VAL A 309 -1.09 10.16 -19.67
C VAL A 309 -1.14 8.97 -20.62
N SER A 310 -1.11 9.21 -21.94
CA SER A 310 -1.28 8.16 -22.95
C SER A 310 -0.15 7.13 -22.98
N TRP A 311 1.02 7.51 -22.47
CA TRP A 311 2.22 6.67 -22.37
C TRP A 311 2.22 5.76 -21.13
N ILE A 312 1.36 6.03 -20.13
CA ILE A 312 1.24 5.21 -18.93
C ILE A 312 0.34 4.02 -19.26
N LYS A 313 0.93 2.83 -19.27
CA LYS A 313 0.27 1.58 -19.70
C LYS A 313 0.43 0.49 -18.64
N PRO A 314 -0.53 -0.43 -18.53
CA PRO A 314 -0.31 -1.65 -17.78
C PRO A 314 0.80 -2.48 -18.44
N VAL A 315 1.55 -3.24 -17.64
CA VAL A 315 2.68 -4.05 -18.12
C VAL A 315 2.62 -5.43 -17.48
N LYS A 316 2.65 -6.47 -18.30
CA LYS A 316 2.96 -7.84 -17.88
C LYS A 316 4.36 -8.21 -18.33
N PHE A 317 5.21 -8.64 -17.41
CA PHE A 317 6.63 -8.87 -17.68
C PHE A 317 7.14 -10.18 -17.08
N ILE A 318 8.31 -10.60 -17.53
CA ILE A 318 9.16 -11.62 -16.89
C ILE A 318 10.49 -10.98 -16.55
N GLY A 319 11.44 -11.68 -15.93
CA GLY A 319 12.76 -11.09 -15.74
C GLY A 319 13.87 -12.06 -15.39
N ILE A 320 15.08 -11.65 -15.72
CA ILE A 320 16.31 -12.21 -15.14
C ILE A 320 16.38 -11.69 -13.71
N TRP A 321 15.67 -12.39 -12.82
CA TRP A 321 15.44 -11.96 -11.44
C TRP A 321 15.41 -13.16 -10.49
N TRP A 322 14.43 -14.08 -10.66
CA TRP A 322 14.24 -15.21 -9.73
C TRP A 322 15.46 -16.13 -9.63
N GLU A 323 16.29 -16.19 -10.67
CA GLU A 323 17.54 -16.95 -10.64
C GLU A 323 18.56 -16.46 -9.61
N TYR A 324 18.50 -15.19 -9.18
CA TYR A 324 19.31 -14.67 -8.08
C TYR A 324 18.83 -15.16 -6.71
N PHE A 325 17.54 -15.44 -6.59
CA PHE A 325 16.90 -15.96 -5.38
C PHE A 325 16.98 -17.50 -5.29
N VAL A 326 17.37 -18.17 -6.38
CA VAL A 326 17.77 -19.57 -6.34
C VAL A 326 19.25 -19.65 -5.94
N ALA A 327 19.49 -19.89 -4.64
CA ALA A 327 20.84 -19.92 -4.07
C ALA A 327 21.83 -20.70 -4.94
N GLY A 328 22.97 -20.09 -5.27
CA GLY A 328 24.05 -20.73 -6.04
C GLY A 328 23.85 -20.80 -7.55
N ARG A 329 22.70 -20.38 -8.09
CA ARG A 329 22.39 -20.40 -9.53
C ARG A 329 23.03 -19.23 -10.27
N SER A 330 22.66 -17.98 -9.93
CA SER A 330 23.17 -16.78 -10.59
C SER A 330 23.57 -15.69 -9.59
N THR A 331 24.34 -14.71 -10.04
CA THR A 331 24.78 -13.54 -9.25
C THR A 331 24.56 -12.25 -10.03
N TRP A 332 24.19 -11.17 -9.35
CA TRP A 332 24.16 -9.83 -9.95
C TRP A 332 25.54 -9.33 -10.36
N ALA A 333 26.57 -9.60 -9.55
CA ALA A 333 27.95 -9.22 -9.87
C ALA A 333 28.50 -10.01 -11.08
N PHE A 334 29.40 -9.37 -11.83
CA PHE A 334 30.16 -9.98 -12.92
C PHE A 334 31.48 -10.56 -12.42
N GLY A 335 32.19 -9.80 -11.59
CA GLY A 335 33.53 -10.13 -11.08
C GLY A 335 33.52 -11.01 -9.83
N LYS A 336 34.72 -11.37 -9.38
CA LYS A 336 34.99 -11.99 -8.06
C LYS A 336 35.61 -11.01 -7.07
N GLU A 337 36.01 -9.85 -7.57
CA GLU A 337 36.66 -8.79 -6.83
C GLU A 337 35.69 -8.15 -5.83
N ASN A 338 36.28 -7.51 -4.83
CA ASN A 338 35.60 -6.64 -3.89
C ASN A 338 36.26 -5.26 -3.93
N ASN A 339 35.61 -4.23 -3.36
CA ASN A 339 36.15 -2.88 -3.26
C ASN A 339 36.48 -2.27 -4.64
N VAL A 340 35.52 -2.36 -5.56
CA VAL A 340 35.60 -1.80 -6.91
C VAL A 340 35.25 -0.31 -6.90
N LYS A 341 35.79 0.46 -7.85
CA LYS A 341 35.39 1.84 -8.11
C LYS A 341 34.78 1.94 -9.49
N LEU A 342 33.81 2.85 -9.67
CA LEU A 342 33.19 3.10 -10.97
C LEU A 342 34.19 3.57 -12.05
N THR A 343 35.40 3.98 -11.66
CA THR A 343 36.51 4.35 -12.56
C THR A 343 37.41 3.17 -12.94
N ASP A 344 37.22 2.00 -12.35
CA ASP A 344 38.03 0.82 -12.65
C ASP A 344 37.66 0.25 -14.02
N ASP A 345 38.61 -0.50 -14.59
CA ASP A 345 38.40 -1.17 -15.88
C ASP A 345 37.74 -2.53 -15.64
N PHE A 346 36.41 -2.56 -15.73
CA PHE A 346 35.60 -3.76 -15.49
C PHE A 346 35.91 -4.91 -16.45
N THR A 347 36.56 -4.66 -17.59
CA THR A 347 37.02 -5.70 -18.53
C THR A 347 38.18 -6.54 -17.98
N LYS A 348 38.84 -6.07 -16.91
CA LYS A 348 39.95 -6.75 -16.24
C LYS A 348 39.54 -7.50 -14.98
N LEU A 349 38.28 -7.44 -14.58
CA LEU A 349 37.78 -8.24 -13.46
C LEU A 349 37.78 -9.72 -13.83
N THR A 350 37.90 -10.58 -12.82
CA THR A 350 37.86 -12.02 -12.97
C THR A 350 36.40 -12.46 -13.03
N PRO A 351 35.87 -12.93 -14.18
CA PRO A 351 34.47 -13.31 -14.27
C PRO A 351 34.15 -14.44 -13.29
N ASN A 352 33.03 -14.32 -12.56
CA ASN A 352 32.61 -15.34 -11.60
C ASN A 352 31.96 -16.57 -12.26
N GLY A 353 31.58 -16.47 -13.54
CA GLY A 353 30.96 -17.56 -14.32
C GLY A 353 29.50 -17.83 -13.97
N LYS A 354 28.87 -16.98 -13.15
CA LYS A 354 27.48 -17.07 -12.69
C LYS A 354 26.70 -15.78 -12.90
N HIS A 355 27.26 -14.80 -13.61
CA HIS A 355 26.59 -13.55 -13.89
C HIS A 355 25.24 -13.79 -14.57
N GLY A 356 24.18 -13.17 -14.01
CA GLY A 356 22.81 -13.31 -14.48
C GLY A 356 22.55 -12.59 -15.80
N ALA A 357 22.92 -11.32 -15.87
CA ALA A 357 22.60 -10.43 -16.96
C ALA A 357 23.63 -10.49 -18.10
N THR A 358 23.60 -11.58 -18.85
CA THR A 358 24.37 -11.68 -20.10
C THR A 358 23.50 -11.33 -21.30
N THR A 359 24.14 -10.89 -22.38
CA THR A 359 23.47 -10.63 -23.68
C THR A 359 22.71 -11.86 -24.19
N GLU A 360 23.29 -13.05 -24.04
CA GLU A 360 22.68 -14.32 -24.48
C GLU A 360 21.41 -14.63 -23.69
N ARG A 361 21.48 -14.58 -22.35
CA ARG A 361 20.32 -14.85 -21.50
C ARG A 361 19.21 -13.81 -21.69
N ALA A 362 19.56 -12.55 -21.89
CA ALA A 362 18.59 -11.52 -22.22
C ALA A 362 17.80 -11.87 -23.50
N LYS A 363 18.48 -12.36 -24.55
CA LYS A 363 17.83 -12.79 -25.79
C LYS A 363 16.92 -14.01 -25.58
N GLU A 364 17.32 -14.97 -24.76
CA GLU A 364 16.49 -16.13 -24.40
C GLU A 364 15.17 -15.70 -23.72
N TYR A 365 15.25 -14.78 -22.75
CA TYR A 365 14.07 -14.24 -22.07
C TYR A 365 13.21 -13.39 -23.01
N ILE A 366 13.82 -12.59 -23.90
CA ILE A 366 13.07 -11.85 -24.94
C ILE A 366 12.30 -12.82 -25.85
N ASP A 367 12.92 -13.92 -26.27
CA ASP A 367 12.25 -14.92 -27.10
C ASP A 367 11.08 -15.58 -26.37
N PHE A 368 11.24 -15.91 -25.09
CA PHE A 368 10.16 -16.44 -24.27
C PHE A 368 9.03 -15.42 -24.06
N ALA A 369 9.35 -14.16 -23.77
CA ALA A 369 8.39 -13.08 -23.60
C ALA A 369 7.55 -12.87 -24.87
N SER A 370 8.23 -12.73 -26.02
CA SER A 370 7.61 -12.53 -27.33
C SER A 370 6.70 -13.70 -27.71
N LYS A 371 7.17 -14.94 -27.52
CA LYS A 371 6.40 -16.17 -27.80
C LYS A 371 5.12 -16.28 -26.98
N ASN A 372 5.11 -15.71 -25.76
CA ASN A 372 4.01 -15.88 -24.81
C ASN A 372 3.17 -14.62 -24.58
N GLY A 373 3.46 -13.52 -25.29
CA GLY A 373 2.67 -12.29 -25.25
C GLY A 373 2.89 -11.45 -24.00
N PHE A 374 4.12 -11.44 -23.46
CA PHE A 374 4.54 -10.50 -22.43
C PHE A 374 5.01 -9.18 -23.07
N ASP A 375 4.73 -8.07 -22.39
CA ASP A 375 5.04 -6.73 -22.89
C ASP A 375 6.53 -6.39 -22.74
N ALA A 376 7.15 -6.89 -21.66
CA ALA A 376 8.51 -6.50 -21.29
C ALA A 376 9.31 -7.60 -20.59
N ILE A 377 10.63 -7.38 -20.48
CA ILE A 377 11.51 -8.12 -19.57
C ILE A 377 12.27 -7.18 -18.62
N LEU A 378 12.38 -7.54 -17.35
CA LEU A 378 13.29 -6.94 -16.37
C LEU A 378 14.65 -7.62 -16.43
N ILE A 379 15.73 -6.83 -16.33
CA ILE A 379 17.10 -7.34 -16.26
C ILE A 379 17.82 -6.62 -15.11
N GLU A 380 18.01 -7.30 -13.98
CA GLU A 380 18.85 -6.80 -12.90
C GLU A 380 20.30 -7.22 -13.10
N GLY A 381 21.28 -6.54 -12.49
CA GLY A 381 22.70 -6.92 -12.63
C GLY A 381 23.37 -6.45 -13.94
N TRP A 382 22.68 -5.71 -14.81
CA TRP A 382 23.22 -5.35 -16.14
C TRP A 382 24.38 -4.34 -16.10
N ASN A 383 24.40 -3.45 -15.10
CA ASN A 383 25.30 -2.31 -14.97
C ASN A 383 26.47 -2.58 -14.03
N ILE A 384 27.60 -1.88 -14.19
CA ILE A 384 28.76 -2.01 -13.29
C ILE A 384 28.43 -1.61 -11.84
N GLY A 385 29.07 -2.24 -10.85
CA GLY A 385 29.04 -1.85 -9.43
C GLY A 385 28.49 -2.89 -8.46
N TRP A 386 27.89 -3.98 -8.96
CA TRP A 386 27.26 -5.03 -8.15
C TRP A 386 28.23 -5.84 -7.30
N GLU A 387 29.54 -5.72 -7.47
CA GLU A 387 30.52 -6.32 -6.55
C GLU A 387 30.41 -5.75 -5.12
N ASP A 388 29.94 -4.50 -4.98
CA ASP A 388 29.90 -3.78 -3.69
C ASP A 388 28.49 -3.29 -3.30
N TRP A 389 27.42 -3.77 -3.94
CA TRP A 389 26.08 -3.20 -3.79
C TRP A 389 25.47 -3.35 -2.39
N ILE A 390 25.78 -4.42 -1.66
CA ILE A 390 25.10 -4.74 -0.40
C ILE A 390 25.99 -4.46 0.82
N ASN A 391 25.40 -3.88 1.86
CA ASN A 391 26.00 -3.73 3.20
C ASN A 391 27.32 -2.93 3.29
N ASN A 392 27.65 -2.12 2.28
CA ASN A 392 28.86 -1.28 2.29
C ASN A 392 28.62 0.21 2.62
N TRP A 393 27.36 0.67 2.63
CA TRP A 393 26.97 2.08 2.81
C TRP A 393 27.78 3.04 1.90
N LYS A 394 27.93 2.61 0.64
CA LYS A 394 28.77 3.19 -0.40
C LYS A 394 28.00 4.28 -1.15
N GLU A 395 28.57 5.48 -1.18
CA GLU A 395 27.97 6.62 -1.90
C GLU A 395 27.97 6.37 -3.42
N GLU A 396 29.14 6.27 -4.03
CA GLU A 396 29.33 6.13 -5.48
C GLU A 396 29.26 4.65 -5.90
N VAL A 397 28.09 4.04 -5.69
CA VAL A 397 27.86 2.60 -5.92
C VAL A 397 27.55 2.26 -7.38
N PHE A 398 26.71 3.08 -8.04
CA PHE A 398 26.24 2.87 -9.41
C PHE A 398 26.25 4.17 -10.21
N ASP A 399 26.46 4.08 -11.54
CA ASP A 399 26.34 5.20 -12.48
C ASP A 399 25.09 5.16 -13.36
N TYR A 400 24.34 4.05 -13.32
CA TYR A 400 23.07 3.80 -14.00
C TYR A 400 23.12 3.79 -15.54
N VAL A 401 24.31 3.78 -16.14
CA VAL A 401 24.47 3.89 -17.61
C VAL A 401 25.54 2.99 -18.21
N THR A 402 26.49 2.51 -17.41
CA THR A 402 27.60 1.68 -17.89
C THR A 402 27.32 0.21 -17.64
N ALA A 403 27.19 -0.57 -18.71
CA ALA A 403 26.96 -2.01 -18.65
C ALA A 403 28.24 -2.81 -18.34
N TYR A 404 28.09 -4.03 -17.83
CA TYR A 404 29.20 -4.99 -17.73
C TYR A 404 29.70 -5.47 -19.11
N PRO A 405 30.94 -6.00 -19.21
CA PRO A 405 31.53 -6.44 -20.47
C PRO A 405 30.75 -7.53 -21.24
N ASP A 406 29.92 -8.31 -20.57
CA ASP A 406 29.11 -9.39 -21.14
C ASP A 406 27.64 -8.98 -21.44
N PHE A 407 27.31 -7.70 -21.24
CA PHE A 407 25.99 -7.13 -21.52
C PHE A 407 26.05 -6.00 -22.55
N ASP A 408 25.71 -6.31 -23.80
CA ASP A 408 25.63 -5.34 -24.89
C ASP A 408 24.23 -4.70 -24.92
N VAL A 409 24.11 -3.53 -24.29
CA VAL A 409 22.87 -2.74 -24.22
C VAL A 409 22.24 -2.55 -25.60
N LYS A 410 23.05 -2.22 -26.60
CA LYS A 410 22.54 -1.92 -27.95
C LYS A 410 22.01 -3.19 -28.61
N ALA A 411 22.75 -4.29 -28.54
CA ALA A 411 22.32 -5.55 -29.13
C ALA A 411 21.07 -6.11 -28.44
N VAL A 412 20.94 -5.96 -27.12
CA VAL A 412 19.74 -6.36 -26.37
C VAL A 412 18.54 -5.48 -26.75
N HIS A 413 18.72 -4.16 -26.79
CA HIS A 413 17.69 -3.21 -27.22
C HIS A 413 17.17 -3.51 -28.63
N GLU A 414 18.08 -3.63 -29.61
CA GLU A 414 17.73 -3.91 -31.00
C GLU A 414 17.01 -5.26 -31.14
N TYR A 415 17.43 -6.28 -30.38
CA TYR A 415 16.77 -7.58 -30.40
C TYR A 415 15.37 -7.53 -29.77
N ALA A 416 15.21 -6.87 -28.62
CA ALA A 416 13.92 -6.69 -27.96
C ALA A 416 12.93 -5.94 -28.87
N ALA A 417 13.38 -4.86 -29.50
CA ALA A 417 12.61 -4.11 -30.49
C ALA A 417 12.18 -4.98 -31.69
N SER A 418 13.09 -5.83 -32.21
CA SER A 418 12.77 -6.75 -33.31
C SER A 418 11.70 -7.80 -32.96
N LYS A 419 11.48 -8.04 -31.66
CA LYS A 419 10.53 -9.02 -31.11
C LYS A 419 9.27 -8.37 -30.52
N GLY A 420 9.18 -7.04 -30.56
CA GLY A 420 8.07 -6.28 -29.98
C GLY A 420 8.03 -6.32 -28.45
N VAL A 421 9.17 -6.57 -27.80
CA VAL A 421 9.31 -6.66 -26.34
C VAL A 421 10.05 -5.43 -25.83
N LYS A 422 9.60 -4.87 -24.70
CA LYS A 422 10.26 -3.77 -24.00
C LYS A 422 11.25 -4.26 -22.95
N ILE A 423 12.17 -3.40 -22.54
CA ILE A 423 13.01 -3.65 -21.36
C ILE A 423 12.51 -2.76 -20.24
N ILE A 424 12.27 -3.36 -19.07
CA ILE A 424 12.14 -2.63 -17.81
C ILE A 424 13.56 -2.44 -17.27
N MET A 425 13.99 -1.18 -17.20
CA MET A 425 15.28 -0.81 -16.63
C MET A 425 15.33 -1.17 -15.15
N HIS A 426 16.53 -1.35 -14.59
CA HIS A 426 16.72 -1.52 -13.16
C HIS A 426 17.74 -0.51 -12.61
N HIS A 427 17.32 0.25 -11.60
CA HIS A 427 18.14 1.21 -10.85
C HIS A 427 18.10 0.87 -9.34
N GLU A 428 18.81 -0.19 -8.93
CA GLU A 428 19.16 -0.35 -7.51
C GLU A 428 20.05 0.82 -7.08
N THR A 429 19.83 1.36 -5.88
CA THR A 429 20.59 2.50 -5.35
C THR A 429 21.47 2.15 -4.16
N SER A 430 21.29 0.98 -3.56
CA SER A 430 21.94 0.54 -2.34
C SER A 430 21.75 1.51 -1.17
N GLY A 431 20.56 2.13 -1.10
CA GLY A 431 20.22 3.21 -0.16
C GLY A 431 20.86 4.57 -0.51
N SER A 432 21.65 4.68 -1.58
CA SER A 432 22.40 5.88 -1.95
C SER A 432 21.57 6.88 -2.78
N ALA A 433 20.56 7.47 -2.16
CA ALA A 433 19.64 8.39 -2.82
C ALA A 433 20.34 9.65 -3.36
N THR A 434 21.32 10.22 -2.65
CA THR A 434 22.12 11.37 -3.12
C THR A 434 22.95 11.06 -4.36
N ASN A 435 23.45 9.83 -4.50
CA ASN A 435 24.14 9.38 -5.71
C ASN A 435 23.17 9.28 -6.89
N TYR A 436 21.96 8.76 -6.64
CA TYR A 436 20.93 8.61 -7.64
C TYR A 436 20.44 9.97 -8.15
N GLU A 437 20.11 10.92 -7.25
CA GLU A 437 19.65 12.26 -7.64
C GLU A 437 20.66 13.00 -8.52
N ARG A 438 21.96 12.90 -8.22
CA ARG A 438 23.03 13.51 -9.02
C ARG A 438 23.12 12.98 -10.45
N ARG A 439 22.55 11.81 -10.72
CA ARG A 439 22.63 11.09 -12.01
C ARG A 439 21.27 10.86 -12.65
N LEU A 440 20.19 11.30 -12.02
CA LEU A 440 18.81 10.98 -12.40
C LEU A 440 18.52 11.33 -13.87
N ASP A 441 18.88 12.55 -14.30
CA ASP A 441 18.66 13.02 -15.67
C ASP A 441 19.47 12.24 -16.69
N ARG A 442 20.71 11.87 -16.35
CA ARG A 442 21.57 11.07 -17.23
C ARG A 442 21.02 9.65 -17.37
N ALA A 443 20.54 9.06 -16.27
CA ALA A 443 19.95 7.73 -16.25
C ALA A 443 18.63 7.69 -17.07
N PHE A 444 17.74 8.66 -16.87
CA PHE A 444 16.50 8.75 -17.65
C PHE A 444 16.72 9.12 -19.12
N GLN A 445 17.72 9.95 -19.43
CA GLN A 445 18.10 10.17 -20.82
C GLN A 445 18.64 8.89 -21.46
N PHE A 446 19.49 8.13 -20.77
CA PHE A 446 19.95 6.82 -21.23
C PHE A 446 18.79 5.87 -21.50
N MET A 447 17.78 5.84 -20.63
CA MET A 447 16.55 5.07 -20.86
C MET A 447 15.84 5.48 -22.14
N ASN A 448 15.62 6.78 -22.37
CA ASN A 448 14.98 7.28 -23.59
C ASN A 448 15.80 6.98 -24.85
N ASP A 449 17.12 7.15 -24.80
CA ASP A 449 18.03 6.87 -25.92
C ASP A 449 18.01 5.37 -26.31
N ASN A 450 17.67 4.49 -25.36
CA ASN A 450 17.54 3.05 -25.55
C ASN A 450 16.07 2.58 -25.52
N GLY A 451 15.09 3.48 -25.62
CA GLY A 451 13.67 3.13 -25.73
C GLY A 451 13.05 2.38 -24.54
N TYR A 452 13.59 2.58 -23.33
CA TYR A 452 13.07 2.02 -22.07
C TYR A 452 12.10 3.00 -21.41
N ASP A 453 10.84 2.58 -21.25
CA ASP A 453 9.73 3.42 -20.78
C ASP A 453 9.27 3.08 -19.36
N ALA A 454 9.94 2.14 -18.69
CA ALA A 454 9.71 1.78 -17.29
C ALA A 454 11.02 1.43 -16.58
N VAL A 455 11.09 1.70 -15.28
CA VAL A 455 12.22 1.30 -14.40
C VAL A 455 11.74 0.78 -13.05
N LYS A 456 12.37 -0.31 -12.62
CA LYS A 456 12.35 -0.79 -11.23
C LYS A 456 13.49 -0.14 -10.45
N THR A 457 13.19 0.72 -9.50
CA THR A 457 14.16 1.30 -8.55
C THR A 457 14.22 0.49 -7.27
N GLY A 458 15.38 0.39 -6.63
CA GLY A 458 15.52 -0.23 -5.30
C GLY A 458 16.35 0.65 -4.35
N TYR A 459 16.12 0.51 -3.05
CA TYR A 459 16.80 1.28 -1.99
C TYR A 459 17.36 0.38 -0.89
N VAL A 460 17.84 -0.82 -1.24
CA VAL A 460 18.35 -1.79 -0.27
C VAL A 460 19.52 -1.21 0.53
N GLY A 461 19.36 -1.09 1.86
CA GLY A 461 20.43 -0.68 2.77
C GLY A 461 20.15 0.65 3.46
N LYS A 462 21.06 1.07 4.34
CA LYS A 462 20.90 2.32 5.09
C LYS A 462 20.96 3.52 4.15
N ILE A 463 20.07 4.49 4.37
CA ILE A 463 19.98 5.68 3.52
C ILE A 463 21.28 6.50 3.54
N ILE A 464 21.61 7.03 2.36
CA ILE A 464 22.54 8.13 2.15
C ILE A 464 21.74 9.25 1.47
N PRO A 465 21.56 10.42 2.11
CA PRO A 465 22.42 11.02 3.13
C PRO A 465 22.31 10.35 4.49
N ARG A 466 23.48 10.15 5.11
CA ARG A 466 23.62 9.31 6.31
C ARG A 466 22.83 9.90 7.49
N GLY A 467 22.01 9.06 8.11
CA GLY A 467 21.18 9.40 9.26
C GLY A 467 19.71 9.58 8.92
N GLU A 468 19.36 9.78 7.66
CA GLU A 468 17.96 9.72 7.21
C GLU A 468 17.42 8.29 7.25
N HIS A 469 16.09 8.18 7.22
CA HIS A 469 15.35 6.93 7.15
C HIS A 469 14.50 6.87 5.87
N HIS A 470 14.15 5.67 5.41
CA HIS A 470 13.30 5.46 4.22
C HIS A 470 11.97 6.19 4.32
N ASP A 471 11.37 6.18 5.51
CA ASP A 471 10.05 6.76 5.75
C ASP A 471 10.09 8.23 6.25
N GLY A 472 11.29 8.82 6.35
CA GLY A 472 11.51 10.21 6.74
C GLY A 472 11.05 11.22 5.68
N GLN A 473 10.84 12.48 6.08
CA GLN A 473 10.38 13.55 5.17
C GLN A 473 11.33 13.74 3.96
N TRP A 474 12.64 13.58 4.16
CA TRP A 474 13.63 13.73 3.10
C TRP A 474 13.45 12.66 2.01
N MET A 475 13.35 11.38 2.40
CA MET A 475 13.15 10.28 1.46
C MET A 475 11.77 10.32 0.80
N VAL A 476 10.69 10.68 1.54
CA VAL A 476 9.37 10.93 0.94
C VAL A 476 9.47 11.96 -0.20
N ASN A 477 10.22 13.05 0.00
CA ASN A 477 10.46 14.05 -1.04
C ASN A 477 11.30 13.50 -2.19
N HIS A 478 12.32 12.68 -1.90
CA HIS A 478 13.14 12.01 -2.91
C HIS A 478 12.29 11.13 -3.85
N TYR A 479 11.46 10.24 -3.31
CA TYR A 479 10.63 9.35 -4.14
C TYR A 479 9.65 10.13 -5.03
N ILE A 480 9.03 11.19 -4.49
CA ILE A 480 8.16 12.09 -5.26
C ILE A 480 8.96 12.84 -6.34
N ASN A 481 10.18 13.27 -6.04
CA ASN A 481 11.08 13.91 -7.01
C ASN A 481 11.42 12.96 -8.16
N VAL A 482 11.77 11.70 -7.86
CA VAL A 482 12.03 10.65 -8.87
C VAL A 482 10.79 10.43 -9.75
N ALA A 483 9.60 10.27 -9.17
CA ALA A 483 8.37 10.09 -9.93
C ALA A 483 8.03 11.28 -10.85
N LYS A 484 8.15 12.51 -10.34
CA LYS A 484 7.94 13.74 -11.12
C LYS A 484 8.96 13.86 -12.25
N ARG A 485 10.24 13.63 -11.96
CA ARG A 485 11.30 13.78 -12.94
C ARG A 485 11.19 12.72 -14.03
N ALA A 486 10.84 11.48 -13.68
CA ALA A 486 10.57 10.41 -14.65
C ALA A 486 9.42 10.77 -15.61
N ALA A 487 8.40 11.49 -15.14
CA ALA A 487 7.29 11.93 -15.99
C ALA A 487 7.72 12.93 -17.07
N ASP A 488 8.74 13.78 -16.82
CA ASP A 488 9.32 14.67 -17.84
C ASP A 488 9.93 13.87 -19.01
N TYR A 489 10.38 12.64 -18.73
CA TYR A 489 10.94 11.70 -19.70
C TYR A 489 9.93 10.67 -20.21
N LYS A 490 8.68 10.69 -19.72
CA LYS A 490 7.63 9.68 -19.99
C LYS A 490 8.02 8.26 -19.55
N ILE A 491 8.59 8.16 -18.35
CA ILE A 491 9.03 6.90 -17.74
C ILE A 491 8.12 6.52 -16.56
N MET A 492 7.71 5.26 -16.52
CA MET A 492 6.98 4.65 -15.42
C MET A 492 7.96 4.14 -14.35
N ILE A 493 7.58 4.25 -13.08
CA ILE A 493 8.37 3.89 -11.91
C ILE A 493 7.68 2.78 -11.14
N ASP A 494 8.42 1.71 -10.89
CA ASP A 494 8.19 0.73 -9.84
C ASP A 494 9.25 0.90 -8.75
N SER A 495 8.87 1.07 -7.49
CA SER A 495 9.82 1.32 -6.40
C SER A 495 9.79 0.26 -5.32
N HIS A 496 10.88 -0.49 -5.21
CA HIS A 496 11.17 -1.39 -4.10
C HIS A 496 11.80 -0.59 -2.94
N GLU A 497 11.63 -1.06 -1.70
CA GLU A 497 12.02 -0.42 -0.41
C GLU A 497 11.49 1.00 -0.12
N ALA A 498 10.81 1.66 -1.07
CA ALA A 498 10.29 3.00 -0.85
C ALA A 498 9.20 3.04 0.24
N VAL A 499 8.91 4.24 0.77
CA VAL A 499 7.79 4.44 1.69
C VAL A 499 6.49 3.85 1.13
N ARG A 500 5.79 3.05 1.93
CA ARG A 500 4.52 2.43 1.53
C ARG A 500 3.52 3.42 0.89
N PRO A 501 2.76 3.00 -0.13
CA PRO A 501 1.90 3.90 -0.90
C PRO A 501 0.72 4.44 -0.08
N THR A 502 0.30 5.67 -0.38
CA THR A 502 -0.79 6.39 0.32
C THR A 502 -1.82 6.99 -0.66
N GLY A 503 -1.95 6.38 -1.84
CA GLY A 503 -2.85 6.76 -2.93
C GLY A 503 -2.26 7.73 -3.95
N LEU A 504 -0.96 7.99 -3.86
CA LEU A 504 -0.26 8.95 -4.72
C LEU A 504 -0.22 8.56 -6.20
N ASN A 505 -0.52 7.31 -6.55
CA ASN A 505 -0.73 6.89 -7.93
C ASN A 505 -1.95 7.59 -8.59
N ARG A 506 -2.83 8.26 -7.83
CA ARG A 506 -3.82 9.21 -8.39
C ARG A 506 -3.17 10.50 -8.89
N THR A 507 -2.19 11.02 -8.15
CA THR A 507 -1.50 12.28 -8.43
C THR A 507 -0.35 12.09 -9.43
N PHE A 508 0.44 11.03 -9.23
CA PHE A 508 1.58 10.61 -10.05
C PHE A 508 1.28 9.22 -10.66
N PRO A 509 0.42 9.14 -11.68
CA PRO A 509 0.00 7.85 -12.25
C PRO A 509 1.12 7.06 -12.92
N ASN A 510 2.30 7.65 -13.12
CA ASN A 510 3.49 6.96 -13.58
C ASN A 510 4.25 6.24 -12.46
N TRP A 511 3.96 6.52 -11.19
CA TRP A 511 4.42 5.70 -10.07
C TRP A 511 3.45 4.51 -9.95
N ILE A 512 3.69 3.51 -10.80
CA ILE A 512 2.70 2.49 -11.18
C ILE A 512 2.60 1.35 -10.17
N ALA A 513 3.66 1.08 -9.43
CA ALA A 513 3.75 0.03 -8.43
C ALA A 513 4.87 0.34 -7.43
N GLN A 514 4.82 -0.35 -6.31
CA GLN A 514 5.88 -0.36 -5.30
C GLN A 514 5.96 -1.76 -4.69
N GLU A 515 7.08 -2.15 -4.09
CA GLU A 515 7.11 -3.36 -3.24
C GLU A 515 6.65 -3.02 -1.82
N SER A 516 7.50 -2.36 -1.02
CA SER A 516 7.17 -1.77 0.31
C SER A 516 6.42 -2.70 1.25
N ALA A 517 6.69 -4.01 1.16
CA ALA A 517 6.20 -5.07 2.03
C ALA A 517 6.89 -6.36 1.62
N ARG A 518 6.85 -7.37 2.48
CA ARG A 518 7.45 -8.67 2.22
C ARG A 518 6.86 -9.35 0.96
N GLY A 519 7.60 -9.31 -0.15
CA GLY A 519 7.24 -9.87 -1.45
C GLY A 519 7.60 -11.34 -1.65
N THR A 520 7.46 -11.85 -2.88
CA THR A 520 7.77 -13.25 -3.23
C THR A 520 9.25 -13.60 -3.04
N GLU A 521 10.17 -12.64 -3.07
CA GLU A 521 11.59 -12.91 -2.81
C GLU A 521 11.85 -13.58 -1.45
N PHE A 522 11.07 -13.20 -0.42
CA PHE A 522 11.22 -13.78 0.91
C PHE A 522 10.74 -15.23 1.01
N GLU A 523 10.06 -15.75 -0.01
CA GLU A 523 9.78 -17.18 -0.11
C GLU A 523 11.07 -17.99 -0.31
N SER A 524 12.12 -17.40 -0.90
CA SER A 524 13.44 -18.02 -0.96
C SER A 524 14.30 -17.77 0.30
N MET A 525 13.82 -16.91 1.22
CA MET A 525 14.53 -16.48 2.44
C MET A 525 13.76 -16.84 3.72
N GLY A 526 13.33 -18.09 3.83
CA GLY A 526 12.64 -18.63 5.00
C GLY A 526 11.17 -18.99 4.78
N GLY A 527 10.60 -18.67 3.61
CA GLY A 527 9.20 -18.93 3.29
C GLY A 527 8.26 -17.90 3.91
N LEU A 528 7.06 -17.78 3.36
CA LEU A 528 5.96 -16.99 3.93
C LEU A 528 4.89 -17.90 4.51
N ALA A 529 4.16 -17.43 5.52
CA ALA A 529 3.00 -18.19 5.99
C ALA A 529 1.89 -18.16 4.92
N PRO A 530 1.11 -19.24 4.73
CA PRO A 530 0.06 -19.27 3.70
C PRO A 530 -0.99 -18.16 3.85
N ASP A 531 -1.23 -17.63 5.04
CA ASP A 531 -2.16 -16.53 5.30
C ASP A 531 -1.64 -15.15 4.83
N HIS A 532 -0.34 -14.98 4.56
CA HIS A 532 0.29 -13.69 4.22
C HIS A 532 -0.46 -12.94 3.10
N THR A 533 -0.77 -13.62 2.00
CA THR A 533 -1.47 -13.03 0.85
C THR A 533 -2.98 -12.85 1.04
N THR A 534 -3.54 -13.38 2.14
CA THR A 534 -4.91 -13.07 2.59
C THR A 534 -4.95 -11.87 3.54
N ILE A 535 -3.78 -11.34 3.95
CA ILE A 535 -3.64 -10.15 4.79
C ILE A 535 -3.26 -8.94 3.94
N LEU A 536 -2.28 -9.06 3.04
CA LEU A 536 -1.76 -7.95 2.23
C LEU A 536 -2.84 -7.08 1.56
N PRO A 537 -3.93 -7.63 0.99
CA PRO A 537 -4.98 -6.81 0.39
C PRO A 537 -5.71 -5.87 1.37
N PHE A 538 -5.79 -6.26 2.65
CA PHE A 538 -6.39 -5.46 3.72
C PHE A 538 -5.42 -4.51 4.41
N THR A 539 -4.12 -4.70 4.17
CA THR A 539 -3.04 -3.91 4.75
C THR A 539 -2.28 -3.24 3.64
N ARG A 540 -1.14 -3.76 3.20
CA ARG A 540 -0.23 -3.16 2.21
C ARG A 540 -0.90 -2.57 0.96
N LEU A 541 -1.93 -3.20 0.40
CA LEU A 541 -2.57 -2.70 -0.83
C LEU A 541 -3.52 -1.52 -0.57
N MET A 542 -3.89 -1.26 0.69
CA MET A 542 -4.66 -0.11 1.11
C MET A 542 -3.80 1.16 0.99
N GLY A 543 -3.70 1.69 -0.24
CA GLY A 543 -2.87 2.83 -0.56
C GLY A 543 -2.27 2.75 -1.96
N GLY A 544 -2.09 1.55 -2.52
CA GLY A 544 -1.60 1.44 -3.88
C GLY A 544 -1.19 0.02 -4.26
N PRO A 545 -0.99 -0.21 -5.58
CA PRO A 545 -0.58 -1.49 -6.12
C PRO A 545 0.75 -1.98 -5.54
N MET A 546 0.92 -3.31 -5.55
CA MET A 546 2.15 -3.97 -5.10
C MET A 546 2.78 -4.76 -6.25
N ASP A 547 4.07 -4.56 -6.55
CA ASP A 547 4.84 -5.53 -7.32
C ASP A 547 5.18 -6.74 -6.43
N TYR A 548 4.22 -7.64 -6.25
CA TYR A 548 4.39 -8.84 -5.41
C TYR A 548 5.21 -9.95 -6.09
N THR A 549 5.45 -9.82 -7.40
CA THR A 549 6.14 -10.79 -8.26
C THR A 549 5.61 -12.24 -8.17
N PRO A 550 4.31 -12.49 -8.46
CA PRO A 550 3.73 -13.83 -8.39
C PRO A 550 4.18 -14.75 -9.54
N GLY A 551 3.64 -15.97 -9.55
CA GLY A 551 3.76 -16.92 -10.65
C GLY A 551 4.82 -18.01 -10.47
N ILE A 552 5.28 -18.29 -9.25
CA ILE A 552 6.26 -19.37 -9.03
C ILE A 552 5.60 -20.75 -9.17
N PHE A 553 5.96 -21.50 -10.22
CA PHE A 553 5.45 -22.84 -10.47
C PHE A 553 6.34 -23.92 -9.84
N GLN A 554 7.66 -23.71 -9.81
CA GLN A 554 8.58 -24.57 -9.08
C GLN A 554 8.81 -24.04 -7.66
N THR A 555 7.95 -24.48 -6.73
CA THR A 555 7.96 -24.00 -5.34
C THR A 555 8.99 -24.68 -4.46
N ASP A 556 9.54 -25.84 -4.86
CA ASP A 556 10.59 -26.55 -4.13
C ASP A 556 11.96 -26.19 -4.70
N LEU A 557 12.74 -25.37 -3.99
CA LEU A 557 14.03 -24.89 -4.49
C LEU A 557 15.13 -25.96 -4.44
N SER A 558 14.90 -27.10 -3.76
CA SER A 558 15.83 -28.24 -3.81
C SER A 558 15.91 -28.87 -5.20
N TYR A 559 14.88 -28.67 -6.03
CA TYR A 559 14.81 -29.09 -7.43
C TYR A 559 16.03 -28.66 -8.25
N TYR A 560 16.62 -27.50 -7.94
CA TYR A 560 17.74 -26.96 -8.70
C TYR A 560 19.09 -27.61 -8.37
N GLY A 561 19.16 -28.47 -7.33
CA GLY A 561 20.39 -29.18 -6.97
C GLY A 561 21.52 -28.26 -6.49
N THR A 562 21.19 -27.02 -6.09
CA THR A 562 22.18 -26.02 -5.64
C THR A 562 22.42 -26.03 -4.13
N GLY A 563 21.77 -26.95 -3.40
CA GLY A 563 21.86 -27.06 -1.94
C GLY A 563 20.83 -26.24 -1.17
N SER A 564 19.96 -25.47 -1.83
CA SER A 564 18.83 -24.81 -1.18
C SER A 564 17.77 -25.82 -0.74
N SER A 565 17.25 -25.68 0.47
CA SER A 565 16.10 -26.42 1.01
C SER A 565 14.86 -25.54 1.20
N GLN A 566 14.91 -24.30 0.71
CA GLN A 566 13.84 -23.32 0.84
C GLN A 566 12.64 -23.69 -0.04
N ARG A 567 11.46 -23.23 0.37
CA ARG A 567 10.21 -23.56 -0.30
C ARG A 567 9.28 -22.34 -0.31
N VAL A 568 8.64 -22.14 -1.45
CA VAL A 568 7.52 -21.21 -1.60
C VAL A 568 6.25 -21.85 -1.06
N ASN A 569 5.63 -21.24 -0.07
CA ASN A 569 4.58 -21.90 0.72
C ASN A 569 3.18 -21.69 0.13
N THR A 570 2.98 -22.24 -1.07
CA THR A 570 1.78 -22.05 -1.88
C THR A 570 1.53 -23.24 -2.80
N THR A 571 0.31 -23.38 -3.30
CA THR A 571 0.03 -24.23 -4.47
C THR A 571 0.26 -23.46 -5.78
N LEU A 572 0.42 -24.20 -6.87
CA LEU A 572 0.51 -23.63 -8.22
C LEU A 572 -0.74 -22.81 -8.55
N VAL A 573 -1.93 -23.27 -8.16
CA VAL A 573 -3.18 -22.58 -8.51
C VAL A 573 -3.36 -21.31 -7.69
N LYS A 574 -2.91 -21.28 -6.44
CA LYS A 574 -2.87 -20.04 -5.65
C LYS A 574 -1.96 -18.98 -6.28
N GLN A 575 -0.83 -19.39 -6.86
CA GLN A 575 0.04 -18.50 -7.65
C GLN A 575 -0.66 -17.93 -8.89
N LEU A 576 -1.55 -18.69 -9.55
CA LEU A 576 -2.41 -18.14 -10.61
C LEU A 576 -3.43 -17.13 -10.06
N ALA A 577 -4.03 -17.42 -8.91
CA ALA A 577 -5.05 -16.56 -8.31
C ALA A 577 -4.51 -15.18 -7.90
N TYR A 578 -3.21 -15.07 -7.58
CA TYR A 578 -2.55 -13.82 -7.19
C TYR A 578 -2.66 -12.72 -8.26
N TYR A 579 -2.66 -13.05 -9.55
CA TYR A 579 -2.86 -12.06 -10.63
C TYR A 579 -4.22 -11.34 -10.56
N VAL A 580 -5.17 -11.85 -9.78
CA VAL A 580 -6.48 -11.22 -9.54
C VAL A 580 -6.59 -10.69 -8.11
N THR A 581 -6.08 -11.41 -7.10
CA THR A 581 -6.24 -11.03 -5.69
C THR A 581 -5.22 -10.01 -5.20
N MET A 582 -4.04 -9.96 -5.83
CA MET A 582 -2.98 -8.97 -5.57
C MET A 582 -2.98 -7.97 -6.71
N TYR A 583 -3.82 -6.93 -6.59
CA TYR A 583 -3.93 -5.93 -7.67
C TYR A 583 -2.61 -5.19 -7.89
N SER A 584 -2.19 -5.18 -9.15
CA SER A 584 -1.16 -4.30 -9.68
C SER A 584 -1.34 -4.16 -11.20
N PRO A 585 -1.17 -2.96 -11.78
CA PRO A 585 -1.08 -2.79 -13.21
C PRO A 585 0.28 -3.22 -13.79
N LEU A 586 1.23 -3.54 -12.92
CA LEU A 586 2.53 -4.14 -13.22
C LEU A 586 2.56 -5.56 -12.64
N GLN A 587 2.56 -6.58 -13.50
CA GLN A 587 2.50 -7.98 -13.04
C GLN A 587 3.64 -8.80 -13.63
N MET A 588 4.48 -9.33 -12.76
CA MET A 588 5.52 -10.26 -13.15
C MET A 588 4.97 -11.68 -13.28
N ALA A 589 5.48 -12.45 -14.24
CA ALA A 589 5.58 -13.90 -14.15
C ALA A 589 7.00 -14.26 -13.74
N ALA A 590 7.18 -14.41 -12.43
CA ALA A 590 8.49 -14.36 -11.80
C ALA A 590 9.37 -15.59 -12.03
N ASP A 591 8.78 -16.77 -12.29
CA ASP A 591 9.55 -18.01 -12.38
C ASP A 591 10.45 -18.03 -13.62
N ILE A 592 11.44 -18.92 -13.61
CA ILE A 592 12.35 -19.13 -14.73
C ILE A 592 11.56 -19.76 -15.90
N PRO A 593 11.73 -19.28 -17.16
CA PRO A 593 10.97 -19.74 -18.33
C PRO A 593 10.76 -21.25 -18.46
N GLY A 594 11.81 -22.05 -18.22
CA GLY A 594 11.73 -23.51 -18.31
C GLY A 594 10.74 -24.16 -17.33
N ASN A 595 10.38 -23.50 -16.21
CA ASN A 595 9.35 -23.99 -15.30
C ASN A 595 7.94 -23.78 -15.86
N TYR A 596 7.69 -22.67 -16.56
CA TYR A 596 6.41 -22.45 -17.24
C TYR A 596 6.18 -23.44 -18.38
N GLU A 597 7.24 -23.80 -19.12
CA GLU A 597 7.15 -24.78 -20.22
C GLU A 597 6.77 -26.19 -19.75
N ARG A 598 7.01 -26.52 -18.47
CA ARG A 598 6.58 -27.79 -17.85
C ARG A 598 5.08 -27.84 -17.57
N PHE A 599 4.41 -26.69 -17.46
CA PHE A 599 2.99 -26.56 -17.10
C PHE A 599 2.26 -25.60 -18.06
N PRO A 600 2.27 -25.87 -19.38
CA PRO A 600 1.78 -24.92 -20.39
C PRO A 600 0.27 -24.68 -20.30
N ASP A 601 -0.50 -25.64 -19.81
CA ASP A 601 -1.93 -25.52 -19.59
C ASP A 601 -2.24 -24.53 -18.46
N ALA A 602 -1.57 -24.64 -17.31
CA ALA A 602 -1.70 -23.68 -16.20
C ALA A 602 -1.16 -22.29 -16.56
N PHE A 603 -0.02 -22.24 -17.26
CA PHE A 603 0.58 -20.99 -17.73
C PHE A 603 -0.34 -20.19 -18.66
N GLN A 604 -1.28 -20.86 -19.34
CA GLN A 604 -2.28 -20.18 -20.15
C GLN A 604 -3.12 -19.16 -19.37
N PHE A 605 -3.36 -19.36 -18.06
CA PHE A 605 -4.02 -18.35 -17.24
C PHE A 605 -3.20 -17.06 -17.13
N ILE A 606 -1.89 -17.18 -16.87
CA ILE A 606 -0.97 -16.03 -16.76
C ILE A 606 -0.92 -15.28 -18.10
N LYS A 607 -0.95 -15.99 -19.23
CA LYS A 607 -1.01 -15.37 -20.56
C LYS A 607 -2.32 -14.61 -20.77
N ASP A 608 -3.45 -15.20 -20.35
CA ASP A 608 -4.79 -14.67 -20.59
C ASP A 608 -5.16 -13.50 -19.65
N VAL A 609 -4.73 -13.52 -18.39
CA VAL A 609 -5.19 -12.59 -17.35
C VAL A 609 -4.88 -11.13 -17.70
N ALA A 610 -5.88 -10.27 -17.57
CA ALA A 610 -5.71 -8.82 -17.68
C ALA A 610 -5.05 -8.26 -16.40
N VAL A 611 -4.59 -7.01 -16.45
CA VAL A 611 -3.97 -6.35 -15.27
C VAL A 611 -4.53 -4.94 -15.03
N ASP A 612 -5.47 -4.48 -15.87
CA ASP A 612 -6.21 -3.22 -15.73
C ASP A 612 -7.72 -3.52 -15.94
N TRP A 613 -8.57 -2.90 -15.15
CA TRP A 613 -9.91 -3.43 -14.88
C TRP A 613 -11.01 -2.38 -15.05
N ASP A 614 -12.12 -2.79 -15.66
CA ASP A 614 -13.34 -1.96 -15.75
C ASP A 614 -14.10 -1.95 -14.42
N ASN A 615 -14.09 -3.07 -13.70
CA ASN A 615 -14.75 -3.21 -12.41
C ASN A 615 -14.17 -4.40 -11.61
N SER A 616 -14.30 -4.34 -10.30
CA SER A 616 -13.90 -5.37 -9.36
C SER A 616 -15.05 -5.72 -8.39
N TYR A 617 -15.31 -7.01 -8.24
CA TYR A 617 -16.36 -7.57 -7.42
C TYR A 617 -15.71 -8.42 -6.33
N ILE A 618 -15.70 -7.93 -5.10
CA ILE A 618 -15.18 -8.66 -3.95
C ILE A 618 -16.27 -9.65 -3.48
N LEU A 619 -16.11 -10.93 -3.81
CA LEU A 619 -17.15 -11.96 -3.60
C LEU A 619 -17.12 -12.51 -2.16
N GLU A 620 -15.93 -12.83 -1.68
CA GLU A 620 -15.70 -13.36 -0.33
C GLU A 620 -14.40 -12.76 0.20
N ALA A 621 -14.36 -12.36 1.47
CA ALA A 621 -13.12 -11.90 2.09
C ALA A 621 -13.18 -12.04 3.62
N GLU A 622 -12.09 -12.50 4.22
CA GLU A 622 -11.82 -12.47 5.66
C GLU A 622 -10.29 -12.36 5.84
N PRO A 623 -9.78 -11.29 6.50
CA PRO A 623 -8.34 -11.07 6.62
C PRO A 623 -7.67 -12.20 7.41
N GLY A 624 -6.60 -12.75 6.84
CA GLY A 624 -5.86 -13.88 7.41
C GLY A 624 -6.48 -15.26 7.12
N ASP A 625 -7.65 -15.33 6.48
CA ASP A 625 -8.31 -16.60 6.19
C ASP A 625 -8.50 -16.81 4.67
N TYR A 626 -9.17 -15.89 3.96
CA TYR A 626 -9.43 -16.06 2.53
C TYR A 626 -9.85 -14.79 1.78
N ILE A 627 -9.66 -14.80 0.46
CA ILE A 627 -10.13 -13.74 -0.46
C ILE A 627 -10.61 -14.40 -1.75
N THR A 628 -11.72 -13.92 -2.32
CA THR A 628 -12.21 -14.31 -3.65
C THR A 628 -12.75 -13.08 -4.37
N ILE A 629 -12.13 -12.74 -5.50
CA ILE A 629 -12.39 -11.51 -6.26
C ILE A 629 -12.64 -11.88 -7.71
N ALA A 630 -13.69 -11.32 -8.31
CA ALA A 630 -13.90 -11.32 -9.74
C ALA A 630 -13.62 -9.92 -10.31
N ARG A 631 -12.97 -9.82 -11.45
CA ARG A 631 -12.67 -8.54 -12.11
C ARG A 631 -13.02 -8.60 -13.58
N LYS A 632 -13.58 -7.51 -14.11
CA LYS A 632 -13.84 -7.34 -15.55
C LYS A 632 -12.63 -6.68 -16.19
N ALA A 633 -12.03 -7.30 -17.20
CA ALA A 633 -10.93 -6.71 -17.93
C ALA A 633 -11.35 -5.40 -18.61
N LYS A 634 -10.51 -4.37 -18.55
CA LYS A 634 -10.84 -3.02 -19.04
C LYS A 634 -11.18 -3.04 -20.53
N GLY A 635 -12.35 -2.51 -20.87
CA GLY A 635 -12.83 -2.42 -22.25
C GLY A 635 -13.13 -3.75 -22.94
N LYS A 636 -13.14 -4.89 -22.21
CA LYS A 636 -13.36 -6.22 -22.78
C LYS A 636 -14.56 -6.92 -22.12
N ASN A 637 -15.17 -7.87 -22.84
CA ASN A 637 -16.16 -8.79 -22.28
C ASN A 637 -15.48 -10.07 -21.77
N GLU A 638 -14.48 -9.87 -20.91
CA GLU A 638 -13.71 -10.91 -20.26
C GLU A 638 -13.69 -10.64 -18.76
N TRP A 639 -13.84 -11.69 -17.96
CA TRP A 639 -13.76 -11.63 -16.51
C TRP A 639 -12.75 -12.66 -16.01
N PHE A 640 -12.11 -12.33 -14.90
CA PHE A 640 -11.15 -13.18 -14.24
C PHE A 640 -11.51 -13.30 -12.76
N ILE A 641 -11.43 -14.49 -12.20
CA ILE A 641 -11.68 -14.74 -10.78
C ILE A 641 -10.42 -15.35 -10.18
N GLY A 642 -9.99 -14.82 -9.04
CA GLY A 642 -8.98 -15.44 -8.18
C GLY A 642 -9.59 -15.69 -6.81
N GLY A 643 -9.43 -16.90 -6.29
CA GLY A 643 -9.76 -17.27 -4.92
C GLY A 643 -8.54 -17.86 -4.24
N ILE A 644 -8.25 -17.42 -3.01
CA ILE A 644 -7.12 -17.87 -2.21
C ILE A 644 -7.56 -18.18 -0.77
N THR A 645 -6.84 -19.07 -0.10
CA THR A 645 -7.03 -19.40 1.32
C THR A 645 -5.70 -19.47 2.07
N ASP A 646 -5.77 -19.36 3.38
CA ASP A 646 -4.75 -19.62 4.40
C ASP A 646 -4.26 -21.08 4.42
N GLU A 647 -3.65 -21.53 5.51
CA GLU A 647 -3.20 -22.92 5.68
C GLU A 647 -4.34 -23.94 5.79
N ASN A 648 -5.60 -23.50 5.85
CA ASN A 648 -6.76 -24.36 6.00
C ASN A 648 -7.47 -24.57 4.66
N ALA A 649 -7.88 -25.80 4.37
CA ALA A 649 -8.69 -26.07 3.20
C ALA A 649 -10.08 -25.45 3.36
N ARG A 650 -10.66 -24.91 2.28
CA ARG A 650 -12.02 -24.36 2.31
C ARG A 650 -12.77 -24.61 1.01
N THR A 651 -14.05 -24.28 1.03
CA THR A 651 -14.88 -24.18 -0.18
C THR A 651 -15.25 -22.73 -0.42
N ALA A 652 -14.79 -22.16 -1.53
CA ALA A 652 -15.19 -20.84 -2.00
C ALA A 652 -16.57 -20.91 -2.68
N ASN A 653 -17.42 -19.92 -2.41
CA ASN A 653 -18.75 -19.81 -3.02
C ASN A 653 -18.72 -18.67 -4.05
N ILE A 654 -18.70 -19.03 -5.32
CA ILE A 654 -18.55 -18.07 -6.42
C ILE A 654 -19.90 -17.90 -7.11
N SER A 655 -20.47 -16.69 -7.00
CA SER A 655 -21.58 -16.25 -7.84
C SER A 655 -21.07 -15.66 -9.15
N PHE A 656 -21.94 -15.62 -10.15
CA PHE A 656 -21.67 -15.01 -11.46
C PHE A 656 -22.71 -13.92 -11.79
N ASP A 657 -23.42 -13.41 -10.79
CA ASP A 657 -24.52 -12.44 -10.93
C ASP A 657 -24.11 -11.08 -11.51
N TYR A 658 -22.82 -10.76 -11.47
CA TYR A 658 -22.22 -9.61 -12.15
C TYR A 658 -22.07 -9.79 -13.68
N LEU A 659 -22.26 -11.00 -14.20
CA LEU A 659 -22.25 -11.23 -15.64
C LEU A 659 -23.52 -10.70 -16.31
N PRO A 660 -23.43 -10.20 -17.57
CA PRO A 660 -24.59 -9.77 -18.33
C PRO A 660 -25.71 -10.82 -18.39
N ALA A 661 -26.93 -10.42 -18.02
CA ALA A 661 -28.10 -11.30 -18.02
C ALA A 661 -28.42 -11.81 -19.44
N GLY A 662 -28.81 -13.09 -19.55
CA GLY A 662 -29.21 -13.72 -20.82
C GLY A 662 -28.04 -14.12 -21.72
N LYS A 663 -26.80 -13.91 -21.30
CA LYS A 663 -25.59 -14.33 -22.01
C LYS A 663 -24.99 -15.60 -21.41
N ASN A 664 -24.35 -16.41 -22.25
CA ASN A 664 -23.55 -17.57 -21.83
C ASN A 664 -22.08 -17.28 -22.10
N PHE A 665 -21.22 -17.82 -21.24
CA PHE A 665 -19.79 -17.58 -21.29
C PHE A 665 -19.05 -18.92 -21.24
N ILE A 666 -17.93 -19.01 -21.96
CA ILE A 666 -16.97 -20.09 -21.76
C ILE A 666 -16.14 -19.74 -20.54
N THR A 667 -16.02 -20.70 -19.64
CA THR A 667 -15.30 -20.55 -18.39
C THR A 667 -14.26 -21.65 -18.25
N THR A 668 -12.99 -21.27 -18.13
CA THR A 668 -11.89 -22.18 -17.83
C THR A 668 -11.57 -22.05 -16.34
N ILE A 669 -11.72 -23.14 -15.60
CA ILE A 669 -11.49 -23.21 -14.15
C ILE A 669 -10.16 -23.94 -13.93
N TYR A 670 -9.20 -23.24 -13.36
CA TYR A 670 -7.96 -23.76 -12.80
C TYR A 670 -8.19 -23.96 -11.30
N ALA A 671 -8.11 -25.19 -10.85
CA ALA A 671 -8.47 -25.56 -9.48
C ALA A 671 -7.44 -26.51 -8.88
N ASP A 672 -7.17 -26.33 -7.59
CA ASP A 672 -6.43 -27.32 -6.82
C ASP A 672 -7.05 -28.71 -6.97
N ALA A 673 -6.20 -29.72 -7.16
CA ALA A 673 -6.65 -31.10 -7.06
C ALA A 673 -6.99 -31.44 -5.59
N LYS A 674 -7.74 -32.52 -5.37
CA LYS A 674 -8.17 -32.91 -4.01
C LYS A 674 -6.98 -33.22 -3.09
N GLU A 675 -5.91 -33.75 -3.64
CA GLU A 675 -4.65 -34.08 -2.98
C GLU A 675 -3.62 -32.94 -2.96
N ALA A 676 -3.96 -31.77 -3.53
CA ALA A 676 -3.09 -30.61 -3.52
C ALA A 676 -2.88 -30.10 -2.09
N ASN A 677 -1.67 -29.62 -1.83
CA ASN A 677 -1.29 -29.02 -0.56
C ASN A 677 0.00 -28.23 -0.78
N TRP A 678 0.09 -27.02 -0.24
CA TRP A 678 1.24 -26.14 -0.38
C TRP A 678 2.60 -26.78 -0.02
N ASN A 679 2.66 -27.66 0.98
CA ASN A 679 3.94 -28.26 1.43
C ASN A 679 4.23 -29.68 0.94
N GLN A 680 3.22 -30.41 0.48
CA GLN A 680 3.38 -31.81 0.06
C GLN A 680 3.24 -31.98 -1.45
N ASN A 681 2.18 -31.44 -2.04
CA ASN A 681 1.80 -31.64 -3.43
C ASN A 681 1.38 -30.30 -4.09
N PRO A 682 2.26 -29.28 -4.11
CA PRO A 682 1.86 -27.92 -4.51
C PRO A 682 1.51 -27.82 -6.00
N GLN A 683 2.01 -28.72 -6.84
CA GLN A 683 1.83 -28.72 -8.30
C GLN A 683 0.66 -29.59 -8.77
N LYS A 684 -0.22 -30.07 -7.89
CA LYS A 684 -1.39 -30.88 -8.26
C LYS A 684 -2.61 -29.99 -8.53
N TYR A 685 -3.06 -29.95 -9.78
CA TYR A 685 -4.19 -29.13 -10.21
C TYR A 685 -5.03 -29.83 -11.27
N THR A 686 -6.19 -29.23 -11.55
CA THR A 686 -7.09 -29.60 -12.65
C THR A 686 -7.45 -28.37 -13.46
N VAL A 687 -7.68 -28.55 -14.76
CA VAL A 687 -8.17 -27.51 -15.67
C VAL A 687 -9.43 -28.02 -16.34
N THR A 688 -10.54 -27.31 -16.18
CA THR A 688 -11.84 -27.71 -16.76
C THR A 688 -12.48 -26.56 -17.51
N LYS A 689 -13.18 -26.87 -18.61
CA LYS A 689 -13.95 -25.89 -19.38
C LYS A 689 -15.44 -26.17 -19.26
N VAL A 690 -16.21 -25.16 -18.91
CA VAL A 690 -17.67 -25.23 -18.71
C VAL A 690 -18.36 -23.99 -19.28
N VAL A 691 -19.68 -24.06 -19.37
CA VAL A 691 -20.55 -22.93 -19.71
C VAL A 691 -21.18 -22.37 -18.45
N VAL A 692 -21.03 -21.07 -18.21
CA VAL A 692 -21.71 -20.34 -17.12
C VAL A 692 -22.59 -19.21 -17.66
N ASN A 693 -23.51 -18.75 -16.84
CA ASN A 693 -24.27 -17.51 -17.05
C ASN A 693 -24.49 -16.79 -15.72
N SER A 694 -25.23 -15.68 -15.74
CA SER A 694 -25.46 -14.86 -14.55
C SER A 694 -26.21 -15.54 -13.40
N LYS A 695 -26.76 -16.75 -13.61
CA LYS A 695 -27.46 -17.56 -12.60
C LYS A 695 -26.63 -18.74 -12.09
N SER A 696 -25.49 -19.01 -12.72
CA SER A 696 -24.57 -20.07 -12.30
C SER A 696 -24.06 -19.80 -10.88
N LYS A 697 -23.73 -20.89 -10.17
CA LYS A 697 -23.08 -20.85 -8.84
C LYS A 697 -22.05 -21.97 -8.79
N LEU A 698 -20.83 -21.66 -8.37
CA LEU A 698 -19.75 -22.61 -8.22
C LEU A 698 -19.39 -22.75 -6.74
N LYS A 699 -19.32 -23.99 -6.25
CA LYS A 699 -18.67 -24.35 -4.98
C LYS A 699 -17.30 -24.92 -5.30
N GLN A 700 -16.25 -24.14 -5.08
CA GLN A 700 -14.89 -24.50 -5.47
C GLN A 700 -14.06 -24.88 -4.26
N TYR A 701 -13.53 -26.10 -4.24
CA TYR A 701 -12.55 -26.51 -3.24
C TYR A 701 -11.24 -25.73 -3.43
N LEU A 702 -10.67 -25.23 -2.34
CA LEU A 702 -9.33 -24.66 -2.25
C LEU A 702 -8.55 -25.52 -1.26
N ALA A 703 -7.37 -26.00 -1.66
CA ALA A 703 -6.50 -26.79 -0.79
C ALA A 703 -5.92 -25.94 0.36
N PRO A 704 -5.33 -26.56 1.40
CA PRO A 704 -4.43 -25.86 2.33
C PRO A 704 -3.38 -25.05 1.57
N GLY A 705 -3.25 -23.75 1.86
CA GLY A 705 -2.38 -22.83 1.13
C GLY A 705 -2.72 -22.74 -0.36
N GLY A 706 -3.98 -22.97 -0.69
CA GLY A 706 -4.51 -23.22 -2.02
C GLY A 706 -5.28 -22.07 -2.65
N GLY A 707 -5.77 -22.31 -3.85
CA GLY A 707 -6.53 -21.34 -4.62
C GLY A 707 -7.30 -21.88 -5.82
N THR A 708 -7.96 -20.96 -6.51
CA THR A 708 -8.59 -21.16 -7.81
C THR A 708 -8.39 -19.92 -8.66
N ALA A 709 -8.16 -20.14 -9.95
CA ALA A 709 -8.11 -19.08 -10.95
C ALA A 709 -9.10 -19.43 -12.06
N ILE A 710 -9.87 -18.46 -12.53
CA ILE A 710 -10.94 -18.70 -13.50
C ILE A 710 -10.88 -17.62 -14.57
N SER A 711 -10.87 -18.01 -15.85
CA SER A 711 -11.06 -17.10 -16.97
C SER A 711 -12.45 -17.29 -17.57
N ILE A 712 -13.15 -16.18 -17.83
CA ILE A 712 -14.51 -16.14 -18.37
C ILE A 712 -14.49 -15.26 -19.62
N LYS A 713 -14.88 -15.81 -20.76
CA LYS A 713 -14.93 -15.08 -22.03
C LYS A 713 -16.33 -15.22 -22.65
N GLU A 714 -16.86 -14.12 -23.17
CA GLU A 714 -18.08 -14.19 -23.99
C GLU A 714 -17.80 -15.09 -25.20
N ALA A 715 -18.73 -15.99 -25.51
CA ALA A 715 -18.54 -16.99 -26.54
C ALA A 715 -19.77 -17.12 -27.42
N ASN A 716 -19.55 -17.45 -28.69
CA ASN A 716 -20.62 -17.71 -29.65
C ASN A 716 -21.14 -19.16 -29.55
N ALA A 717 -22.21 -19.47 -30.28
CA ALA A 717 -22.88 -20.78 -30.20
C ALA A 717 -21.99 -21.96 -30.64
N GLU A 718 -21.04 -21.74 -31.56
CA GLU A 718 -20.13 -22.78 -32.03
C GLU A 718 -19.07 -23.10 -30.97
N GLU A 719 -18.51 -22.08 -30.32
CA GLU A 719 -17.51 -22.25 -29.27
C GLU A 719 -18.08 -22.93 -28.02
N LEU A 720 -19.39 -22.76 -27.75
CA LEU A 720 -20.11 -23.40 -26.66
C LEU A 720 -20.45 -24.87 -26.94
N LYS A 721 -20.32 -25.34 -28.18
CA LYS A 721 -20.77 -26.67 -28.60
C LYS A 721 -19.96 -27.77 -27.90
N GLY A 722 -20.66 -28.68 -27.23
CA GLY A 722 -20.05 -29.83 -26.55
C GLY A 722 -19.51 -29.53 -25.14
N LEU A 723 -19.53 -28.27 -24.69
CA LEU A 723 -19.19 -27.93 -23.31
C LEU A 723 -20.38 -28.21 -22.38
N LYS A 724 -20.09 -28.73 -21.19
CA LYS A 724 -21.08 -28.94 -20.14
C LYS A 724 -21.44 -27.59 -19.51
N LYS A 725 -22.71 -27.40 -19.16
CA LYS A 725 -23.10 -26.33 -18.24
C LYS A 725 -22.58 -26.65 -16.85
N LEU A 726 -22.17 -25.62 -16.11
CA LEU A 726 -21.76 -25.74 -14.72
C LEU A 726 -22.91 -26.24 -13.83
#